data_AF-A0A836GHK0-F1
#
_entry.id   AF-A0A836GHK0-F1
#
_cell.length_a   1.000
_cell.length_b   1.000
_cell.length_c   1.000
_cell.angle_alpha   90.00
_cell.angle_beta   90.00
_cell.angle_gamma   90.00
#
_symmetry.space_group_name_H-M   'P 1'
#
loop_
_entity.id
_entity.type
_entity.pdbx_description
1 polymer ?
#
loop_
_entity_poly.entity_id
_entity_poly.type
_entity_poly.pdbx_seq_one_letter_code
_entity_poly.pdbx_strand_id
1 'polypeptide(L)'
;MALSTTSSFKGQLFLALALSIGLKLFTFSLSTLLTRLLLPYQSGVYFTFNVYNDAVLFIAREATRNVASRLPIVEPAAEAEDGDVDEAQEMDPAKGNGAPSASFARSAGPPAGLVRVANVREVVDIALCSVPLATVVVLATEALGMCLGTVSFFPSMIRHARASEQRFRSAENAGGVDGASALTGLPSLLPLYMPEMTVMLCTILMAAVEPCVVLVQSLNLFRVVVLAECATLVVRLCTIIGIVYACQRSSAGGRTSNGEVGNGLPTPSKARMALASGQLAYAITHVIYYVLVVSGLPLACWLGSSSAMEQVRAAALLDHARNLRRSEQDAVAGGPAAEVKAATSSALPAPSQAKRWATFAFPFCFYSVSGSVAACRRYAALLGMFLRESLLRLVLSEGESLALTSLGSEAARGYYQLISNVGSLVARLLFRVWENACFVKWSREASLGRRHAAVHLLKLMLRLAFYVGFSFTLVGPPLTETFLVTMYTSRWATPQVSTALQLYFYDLPLMAWNGLLEAFLRAVASPTVLVRLQRWMVGGTVVRIAVCCITLVAFGKADTQGDSVRVLVLLNIFNTLWRCGVSIYLLVSSPVDTAGASTADSADLQAEDSGSPDGLAGAKSPLLTSPSPDVGLRDFLSLFPHHIPSSTLGIFVCSRVLRADSVVSIAAVGLTYVGVILAWDDEVRRLLVRPVWSRVRPLLRRRHSLQAGTAAASLQGAVKSSKRRAE
;
A
#
# COMPACT_ATOMS: atom_id res chain seq x y z
N MET A 1 -1.34 -31.65 -13.74
CA MET A 1 0.03 -31.22 -14.05
C MET A 1 0.53 -30.40 -12.87
N ALA A 2 1.13 -31.08 -11.91
CA ALA A 2 1.64 -30.49 -10.67
C ALA A 2 3.02 -29.89 -10.96
N LEU A 3 3.13 -28.57 -10.98
CA LEU A 3 4.43 -27.90 -10.94
C LEU A 3 4.95 -27.96 -9.51
N SER A 4 6.04 -28.72 -9.38
CA SER A 4 6.90 -28.91 -8.22
C SER A 4 7.03 -27.66 -7.33
N THR A 5 6.40 -27.75 -6.16
CA THR A 5 6.52 -26.82 -5.05
C THR A 5 7.78 -27.12 -4.24
N THR A 6 8.92 -26.62 -4.69
CA THR A 6 10.05 -26.27 -3.82
C THR A 6 10.77 -25.02 -4.36
N SER A 7 10.00 -23.97 -4.67
CA SER A 7 10.61 -22.64 -4.73
C SER A 7 10.96 -22.23 -3.31
N SER A 8 12.27 -22.17 -3.02
CA SER A 8 12.83 -21.59 -1.79
C SER A 8 12.03 -20.34 -1.39
N PHE A 9 11.77 -20.11 -0.11
CA PHE A 9 11.12 -18.90 0.43
C PHE A 9 11.63 -17.60 -0.25
N LYS A 10 12.93 -17.56 -0.58
CA LYS A 10 13.59 -16.48 -1.33
C LYS A 10 13.06 -16.31 -2.76
N GLY A 11 12.77 -17.41 -3.46
CA GLY A 11 12.14 -17.42 -4.78
C GLY A 11 10.67 -17.01 -4.75
N GLN A 12 9.91 -17.40 -3.72
CA GLN A 12 8.52 -16.94 -3.53
C GLN A 12 8.46 -15.45 -3.21
N LEU A 13 9.36 -14.96 -2.35
CA LEU A 13 9.49 -13.53 -2.03
C LEU A 13 9.90 -12.72 -3.26
N PHE A 14 10.87 -13.21 -4.03
CA PHE A 14 11.29 -12.54 -5.26
C PHE A 14 10.17 -12.49 -6.30
N LEU A 15 9.44 -13.59 -6.50
CA LEU A 15 8.29 -13.63 -7.41
C LEU A 15 7.17 -12.70 -6.95
N ALA A 16 6.88 -12.65 -5.64
CA ALA A 16 5.88 -11.74 -5.08
C ALA A 16 6.29 -10.26 -5.24
N LEU A 17 7.57 -9.94 -5.03
CA LEU A 17 8.09 -8.59 -5.22
C LEU A 17 8.06 -8.19 -6.71
N ALA A 18 8.51 -9.08 -7.60
CA ALA A 18 8.50 -8.86 -9.04
C ALA A 18 7.06 -8.69 -9.57
N LEU A 19 6.13 -9.53 -9.10
CA LEU A 19 4.71 -9.41 -9.41
C LEU A 19 4.17 -8.07 -8.92
N SER A 20 4.45 -7.67 -7.67
CA SER A 20 3.99 -6.40 -7.10
C SER A 20 4.49 -5.18 -7.89
N ILE A 21 5.76 -5.19 -8.30
CA ILE A 21 6.33 -4.12 -9.13
C ILE A 21 5.70 -4.12 -10.51
N GLY A 22 5.59 -5.28 -11.17
CA GLY A 22 4.96 -5.40 -12.48
C GLY A 22 3.51 -4.92 -12.49
N LEU A 23 2.75 -5.25 -11.45
CA LEU A 23 1.36 -4.83 -11.27
C LEU A 23 1.22 -3.32 -11.08
N LYS A 24 2.13 -2.71 -10.30
CA LYS A 24 2.18 -1.26 -10.10
C LYS A 24 2.53 -0.53 -11.39
N LEU A 25 3.46 -1.06 -12.18
CA LEU A 25 3.79 -0.49 -13.48
C LEU A 25 2.62 -0.61 -14.46
N PHE A 26 1.92 -1.76 -14.47
CA PHE A 26 0.75 -1.95 -15.31
C PHE A 26 -0.39 -0.99 -14.97
N THR A 27 -0.74 -0.90 -13.68
CA THR A 27 -1.77 0.04 -13.19
C THR A 27 -1.37 1.50 -13.41
N PHE A 28 -0.08 1.84 -13.27
CA PHE A 28 0.44 3.17 -13.61
C PHE A 28 0.30 3.48 -15.10
N SER A 29 0.59 2.53 -15.99
CA SER A 29 0.41 2.69 -17.44
C SER A 29 -1.06 2.93 -17.80
N LEU A 30 -1.99 2.16 -17.23
CA LEU A 30 -3.43 2.38 -17.42
C LEU A 30 -3.88 3.74 -16.87
N SER A 31 -3.39 4.14 -15.70
CA SER A 31 -3.69 5.45 -15.11
C SER A 31 -3.15 6.60 -15.97
N THR A 32 -1.96 6.43 -16.54
CA THR A 32 -1.34 7.39 -17.46
C THR A 32 -2.15 7.51 -18.74
N LEU A 33 -2.57 6.38 -19.31
CA LEU A 33 -3.45 6.35 -20.48
C LEU A 33 -4.79 7.03 -20.21
N LEU A 34 -5.42 6.75 -19.07
CA LEU A 34 -6.67 7.40 -18.68
C LEU A 34 -6.49 8.92 -18.54
N THR A 35 -5.45 9.37 -17.84
CA THR A 35 -5.14 10.79 -17.65
C THR A 35 -4.89 11.47 -18.99
N ARG A 36 -4.23 10.79 -19.92
CA ARG A 36 -4.03 11.26 -21.29
C ARG A 36 -5.36 11.48 -22.01
N LEU A 37 -6.39 10.67 -21.77
CA LEU A 37 -7.69 10.81 -22.44
C LEU A 37 -8.62 11.87 -21.82
N LEU A 38 -8.44 12.21 -20.54
CA LEU A 38 -9.31 13.14 -19.81
C LEU A 38 -8.82 14.59 -19.88
N LEU A 39 -9.74 15.55 -19.73
CA LEU A 39 -9.40 16.95 -19.43
C LEU A 39 -9.05 17.12 -17.94
N PRO A 40 -8.24 18.13 -17.56
CA PRO A 40 -7.85 18.37 -16.17
C PRO A 40 -9.04 18.44 -15.20
N TYR A 41 -10.10 19.18 -15.55
CA TYR A 41 -11.30 19.25 -14.71
C TYR A 41 -12.05 17.91 -14.61
N GLN A 42 -12.04 17.08 -15.67
CA GLN A 42 -12.64 15.74 -15.66
C GLN A 42 -11.84 14.80 -14.75
N SER A 43 -10.51 14.90 -14.77
CA SER A 43 -9.66 14.20 -13.81
C SER A 43 -9.89 14.68 -12.37
N GLY A 44 -10.19 15.96 -12.16
CA GLY A 44 -10.55 16.46 -10.83
C GLY A 44 -11.86 15.90 -10.27
N VAL A 45 -12.84 15.64 -11.14
CA VAL A 45 -14.06 14.91 -10.74
C VAL A 45 -13.71 13.47 -10.35
N TYR A 46 -12.86 12.80 -11.14
CA TYR A 46 -12.39 11.45 -10.83
C TYR A 46 -11.63 11.37 -9.50
N PHE A 47 -10.76 12.35 -9.24
CA PHE A 47 -10.08 12.53 -7.96
C PHE A 47 -11.07 12.68 -6.80
N THR A 48 -12.09 13.50 -6.97
CA THR A 48 -13.13 13.72 -5.94
C THR A 48 -13.87 12.43 -5.59
N PHE A 49 -14.23 11.62 -6.59
CA PHE A 49 -14.88 10.32 -6.35
C PHE A 49 -13.97 9.33 -5.61
N ASN A 50 -12.66 9.38 -5.85
CA ASN A 50 -11.69 8.56 -5.13
C ASN A 50 -11.59 8.97 -3.66
N VAL A 51 -11.30 10.25 -3.42
CA VAL A 51 -11.14 10.77 -2.06
C VAL A 51 -12.40 10.52 -1.22
N TYR A 52 -13.59 10.68 -1.80
CA TYR A 52 -14.84 10.38 -1.11
C TYR A 52 -14.96 8.89 -0.75
N ASN A 53 -14.76 7.98 -1.71
CA ASN A 53 -14.84 6.54 -1.47
C ASN A 53 -13.80 6.07 -0.44
N ASP A 54 -12.57 6.54 -0.59
CA ASP A 54 -11.46 6.18 0.29
C ASP A 54 -11.74 6.68 1.71
N ALA A 55 -12.23 7.91 1.88
CA ALA A 55 -12.60 8.46 3.19
C ALA A 55 -13.69 7.66 3.90
N VAL A 56 -14.82 7.40 3.21
CA VAL A 56 -15.95 6.68 3.80
C VAL A 56 -15.55 5.25 4.15
N LEU A 57 -14.91 4.54 3.21
CA LEU A 57 -14.54 3.14 3.39
C LEU A 57 -13.43 2.97 4.43
N PHE A 58 -12.47 3.90 4.49
CA PHE A 58 -11.42 3.85 5.51
C PHE A 58 -12.02 3.97 6.91
N ILE A 59 -12.92 4.92 7.15
CA ILE A 59 -13.60 5.05 8.45
C ILE A 59 -14.45 3.81 8.76
N ALA A 60 -15.23 3.33 7.79
CA ALA A 60 -16.19 2.25 8.00
C ALA A 60 -15.55 0.86 8.19
N ARG A 61 -14.41 0.59 7.54
CA ARG A 61 -13.78 -0.73 7.53
C ARG A 61 -12.63 -0.87 8.52
N GLU A 62 -11.85 0.19 8.73
CA GLU A 62 -10.64 0.10 9.55
C GLU A 62 -10.97 -0.25 11.01
N ALA A 63 -12.03 0.35 11.57
CA ALA A 63 -12.45 0.04 12.93
C ALA A 63 -12.94 -1.41 13.09
N THR A 64 -13.75 -1.91 12.15
CA THR A 64 -14.27 -3.28 12.20
C THR A 64 -13.17 -4.32 11.98
N ARG A 65 -12.23 -4.06 11.06
CA ARG A 65 -11.02 -4.88 10.83
C ARG A 65 -10.16 -5.00 12.08
N ASN A 66 -9.91 -3.89 12.78
CA ASN A 66 -9.07 -3.87 13.97
C ASN A 66 -9.69 -4.59 15.17
N VAL A 67 -11.03 -4.68 15.24
CA VAL A 67 -11.71 -5.53 16.22
C VAL A 67 -11.66 -6.99 15.79
N ALA A 68 -11.99 -7.27 14.54
CA ALA A 68 -12.02 -8.64 14.00
C ALA A 68 -10.64 -9.33 14.04
N SER A 69 -9.55 -8.59 13.88
CA SER A 69 -8.18 -9.12 13.95
C SER A 69 -7.80 -9.67 15.33
N ARG A 70 -8.58 -9.36 16.38
CA ARG A 70 -8.38 -9.88 17.74
C ARG A 70 -9.08 -11.23 17.97
N LEU A 71 -9.81 -11.74 16.99
CA LEU A 71 -10.55 -13.00 17.07
C LEU A 71 -9.81 -14.10 16.27
N PRO A 72 -9.07 -15.00 16.92
CA PRO A 72 -8.33 -16.05 16.21
C PRO A 72 -9.31 -17.08 15.61
N ILE A 73 -9.20 -17.34 14.30
CA ILE A 73 -10.07 -18.29 13.60
C ILE A 73 -9.51 -19.72 13.63
N VAL A 74 -8.19 -19.84 13.57
CA VAL A 74 -7.47 -21.12 13.56
C VAL A 74 -6.50 -21.11 14.73
N GLU A 75 -6.53 -22.14 15.57
CA GLU A 75 -5.51 -22.34 16.60
C GLU A 75 -4.40 -23.26 16.08
N PRO A 76 -3.13 -22.97 16.38
CA PRO A 76 -2.08 -23.96 16.22
C PRO A 76 -2.41 -25.16 17.11
N ALA A 77 -2.27 -26.37 16.57
CA ALA A 77 -2.41 -27.57 17.39
C ALA A 77 -1.41 -27.49 18.55
N ALA A 78 -1.87 -27.79 19.77
CA ALA A 78 -0.98 -27.90 20.92
C ALA A 78 0.12 -28.90 20.54
N GLU A 79 1.37 -28.43 20.53
CA GLU A 79 2.52 -29.34 20.57
C GLU A 79 2.33 -30.13 21.86
N ALA A 80 2.09 -31.43 21.74
CA ALA A 80 2.15 -32.31 22.90
C ALA A 80 3.55 -32.14 23.47
N GLU A 81 3.64 -31.67 24.72
CA GLU A 81 4.88 -31.74 25.49
C GLU A 81 5.33 -33.21 25.42
N ASP A 82 6.44 -33.47 24.73
CA ASP A 82 7.18 -34.72 24.88
C ASP A 82 7.59 -34.77 26.35
N GLY A 83 6.83 -35.52 27.14
CA GLY A 83 7.21 -35.87 28.49
C GLY A 83 8.49 -36.68 28.42
N ASP A 84 9.52 -36.20 29.11
CA ASP A 84 10.72 -36.95 29.45
C ASP A 84 10.38 -38.40 29.82
N VAL A 85 10.94 -39.34 29.08
CA VAL A 85 11.10 -40.71 29.56
C VAL A 85 12.59 -41.01 29.57
N ASP A 86 13.13 -40.94 30.78
CA ASP A 86 14.45 -41.41 31.19
C ASP A 86 14.72 -42.88 30.83
N GLU A 87 16.01 -43.17 30.85
CA GLU A 87 16.74 -44.37 30.43
C GLU A 87 16.27 -45.74 30.97
N ALA A 88 16.79 -46.76 30.27
CA ALA A 88 17.02 -48.17 30.64
C ALA A 88 15.88 -49.18 30.38
N GLN A 89 16.08 -50.11 29.43
CA GLN A 89 16.66 -51.43 29.74
C GLN A 89 16.83 -52.29 28.46
N GLU A 90 18.03 -52.84 28.33
CA GLU A 90 18.47 -53.84 27.35
C GLU A 90 17.91 -55.24 27.72
N MET A 91 17.24 -55.94 26.80
CA MET A 91 17.32 -57.42 26.68
C MET A 91 16.58 -58.00 25.46
N ASP A 92 17.27 -58.96 24.84
CA ASP A 92 16.92 -59.90 23.75
C ASP A 92 15.64 -60.71 24.03
N PRO A 93 14.87 -61.20 23.01
CA PRO A 93 15.15 -62.57 22.58
C PRO A 93 14.79 -62.95 21.11
N ALA A 94 15.49 -63.96 20.62
CA ALA A 94 15.10 -64.80 19.50
C ALA A 94 13.98 -65.82 19.86
N LYS A 95 12.98 -65.95 18.96
CA LYS A 95 12.12 -67.12 18.59
C LYS A 95 10.61 -66.84 18.61
N GLY A 96 9.93 -67.22 17.51
CA GLY A 96 8.57 -67.78 17.60
C GLY A 96 7.53 -67.24 16.61
N ASN A 97 7.24 -68.05 15.59
CA ASN A 97 6.13 -68.02 14.61
C ASN A 97 4.76 -67.44 15.06
N GLY A 98 4.08 -66.74 14.14
CA GLY A 98 2.61 -66.54 14.15
C GLY A 98 2.11 -65.55 13.09
N ALA A 99 1.01 -65.87 12.40
CA ALA A 99 0.40 -65.25 11.20
C ALA A 99 -0.05 -63.76 11.33
N PRO A 100 -0.36 -63.06 10.20
CA PRO A 100 -0.54 -61.61 10.19
C PRO A 100 -1.95 -61.20 10.63
N SER A 101 -2.06 -60.21 11.52
CA SER A 101 -3.32 -59.53 11.83
C SER A 101 -3.17 -58.01 11.70
N ALA A 102 -4.26 -57.41 11.24
CA ALA A 102 -4.35 -56.05 10.73
C ALA A 102 -3.99 -54.96 11.75
N SER A 103 -3.15 -54.01 11.35
CA SER A 103 -3.18 -52.60 11.82
C SER A 103 -2.16 -51.75 11.06
N PHE A 104 -2.41 -51.49 9.77
CA PHE A 104 -1.76 -50.37 9.08
C PHE A 104 -2.70 -49.17 9.11
N ALA A 105 -2.93 -48.62 10.31
CA ALA A 105 -3.33 -47.24 10.44
C ALA A 105 -2.10 -46.41 10.06
N ARG A 106 -2.01 -46.07 8.77
CA ARG A 106 -1.02 -45.12 8.26
C ARG A 106 -1.16 -43.85 9.08
N SER A 107 -0.07 -43.49 9.76
CA SER A 107 0.06 -42.29 10.57
C SER A 107 -0.53 -41.09 9.84
N ALA A 108 -1.59 -40.55 10.44
CA ALA A 108 -2.13 -39.26 10.07
C ALA A 108 -0.98 -38.24 10.19
N GLY A 109 -0.84 -37.40 9.16
CA GLY A 109 0.01 -36.22 9.25
C GLY A 109 -0.39 -35.34 10.44
N PRO A 110 0.44 -34.36 10.83
CA PRO A 110 0.22 -33.55 12.01
C PRO A 110 -1.21 -32.97 12.03
N PRO A 111 -1.88 -32.92 13.19
CA PRO A 111 -3.28 -32.50 13.26
C PRO A 111 -3.44 -31.10 12.66
N ALA A 112 -4.31 -30.99 11.66
CA ALA A 112 -4.69 -29.71 11.08
C ALA A 112 -5.28 -28.81 12.19
N GLY A 113 -4.85 -27.55 12.25
CA GLY A 113 -5.27 -26.60 13.27
C GLY A 113 -6.80 -26.54 13.45
N LEU A 114 -7.24 -26.42 14.70
CA LEU A 114 -8.67 -26.45 15.03
C LEU A 114 -9.34 -25.14 14.59
N VAL A 115 -10.40 -25.24 13.78
CA VAL A 115 -11.20 -24.09 13.37
C VAL A 115 -12.26 -23.78 14.42
N ARG A 116 -12.19 -22.57 15.01
CA ARG A 116 -13.22 -22.08 15.93
C ARG A 116 -14.37 -21.42 15.18
N VAL A 117 -15.39 -22.20 14.85
CA VAL A 117 -16.57 -21.70 14.09
C VAL A 117 -17.31 -20.56 14.82
N ALA A 118 -17.32 -20.56 16.15
CA ALA A 118 -17.87 -19.44 16.94
C ALA A 118 -17.15 -18.12 16.63
N ASN A 119 -15.81 -18.15 16.53
CA ASN A 119 -15.01 -16.97 16.20
C ASN A 119 -15.22 -16.56 14.73
N VAL A 120 -15.43 -17.52 13.81
CA VAL A 120 -15.81 -17.21 12.42
C VAL A 120 -17.12 -16.44 12.37
N ARG A 121 -18.15 -16.87 13.11
CA ARG A 121 -19.43 -16.17 13.20
C ARG A 121 -19.27 -14.78 13.82
N GLU A 122 -18.53 -14.66 14.93
CA GLU A 122 -18.28 -13.35 15.56
C GLU A 122 -17.53 -12.39 14.62
N VAL A 123 -16.51 -12.87 13.89
CA VAL A 123 -15.78 -12.07 12.89
C VAL A 123 -16.71 -11.56 11.80
N VAL A 124 -17.60 -12.42 11.30
CA VAL A 124 -18.58 -12.04 10.27
C VAL A 124 -19.57 -11.01 10.81
N ASP A 125 -20.11 -11.21 12.02
CA ASP A 125 -21.06 -10.29 12.68
C ASP A 125 -20.45 -8.90 12.93
N ILE A 126 -19.18 -8.84 13.35
CA ILE A 126 -18.46 -7.56 13.55
C ILE A 126 -18.15 -6.90 12.21
N ALA A 127 -17.71 -7.67 11.20
CA ALA A 127 -17.42 -7.12 9.88
C ALA A 127 -18.68 -6.54 9.22
N LEU A 128 -19.85 -7.14 9.42
CA LEU A 128 -21.14 -6.66 8.92
C LEU A 128 -21.55 -5.31 9.51
N CYS A 129 -21.01 -4.93 10.68
CA CYS A 129 -21.23 -3.61 11.26
C CYS A 129 -20.62 -2.48 10.39
N SER A 130 -19.74 -2.79 9.42
CA SER A 130 -19.21 -1.81 8.46
C SER A 130 -20.30 -1.20 7.57
N VAL A 131 -21.37 -1.94 7.27
CA VAL A 131 -22.45 -1.48 6.37
C VAL A 131 -23.29 -0.36 7.01
N PRO A 132 -23.92 -0.55 8.20
CA PRO A 132 -24.64 0.54 8.84
C PRO A 132 -23.71 1.70 9.19
N LEU A 133 -22.45 1.41 9.56
CA LEU A 133 -21.45 2.44 9.82
C LEU A 133 -21.13 3.25 8.56
N ALA A 134 -20.91 2.60 7.40
CA ALA A 134 -20.70 3.29 6.13
C ALA A 134 -21.91 4.16 5.78
N THR A 135 -23.13 3.66 5.94
CA THR A 135 -24.36 4.44 5.73
C THR A 135 -24.42 5.66 6.64
N VAL A 136 -24.10 5.52 7.93
CA VAL A 136 -24.05 6.64 8.88
C VAL A 136 -22.98 7.65 8.48
N VAL A 137 -21.78 7.20 8.09
CA VAL A 137 -20.70 8.09 7.65
C VAL A 137 -21.12 8.85 6.38
N VAL A 138 -21.71 8.18 5.39
CA VAL A 138 -22.25 8.82 4.19
C VAL A 138 -23.28 9.89 4.54
N LEU A 139 -24.28 9.55 5.37
CA LEU A 139 -25.32 10.49 5.80
C LEU A 139 -24.72 11.67 6.56
N ALA A 140 -23.75 11.43 7.43
CA ALA A 140 -23.06 12.48 8.18
C ALA A 140 -22.25 13.40 7.26
N THR A 141 -21.50 12.86 6.30
CA THR A 141 -20.73 13.66 5.35
C THR A 141 -21.63 14.52 4.45
N GLU A 142 -22.78 13.97 4.03
CA GLU A 142 -23.76 14.73 3.25
C GLU A 142 -24.47 15.80 4.09
N ALA A 143 -24.87 15.48 5.32
CA ALA A 143 -25.49 16.44 6.24
C ALA A 143 -24.53 17.60 6.56
N LEU A 144 -23.27 17.29 6.88
CA LEU A 144 -22.23 18.30 7.09
C LEU A 144 -22.01 19.15 5.85
N GLY A 145 -21.97 18.53 4.66
CA GLY A 145 -21.84 19.23 3.38
C GLY A 145 -23.02 20.16 3.08
N MET A 146 -24.23 19.80 3.47
CA MET A 146 -25.43 20.63 3.33
C MET A 146 -25.48 21.77 4.35
N CYS A 147 -25.14 21.51 5.62
CA CYS A 147 -25.20 22.50 6.69
C CYS A 147 -24.08 23.54 6.63
N LEU A 148 -22.84 23.09 6.39
CA LEU A 148 -21.64 23.94 6.41
C LEU A 148 -21.26 24.48 5.03
N GLY A 149 -21.89 24.00 3.96
CA GLY A 149 -21.64 24.46 2.60
C GLY A 149 -20.15 24.40 2.23
N THR A 150 -19.57 25.51 1.76
CA THR A 150 -18.13 25.65 1.42
C THR A 150 -17.17 25.39 2.58
N VAL A 151 -17.66 25.44 3.82
CA VAL A 151 -16.84 25.29 5.03
C VAL A 151 -16.69 23.82 5.43
N SER A 152 -17.46 22.90 4.83
CA SER A 152 -17.32 21.46 5.11
C SER A 152 -15.96 20.95 4.66
N PHE A 153 -15.18 20.43 5.62
CA PHE A 153 -13.89 19.79 5.36
C PHE A 153 -14.04 18.48 4.56
N PHE A 154 -15.13 17.75 4.77
CA PHE A 154 -15.40 16.51 4.04
C PHE A 154 -16.12 16.77 2.71
N PRO A 155 -15.78 16.03 1.64
CA PRO A 155 -16.46 16.15 0.36
C PRO A 155 -17.90 15.63 0.45
N SER A 156 -18.84 16.35 -0.15
CA SER A 156 -20.26 15.96 -0.26
C SER A 156 -20.66 15.75 -1.71
N MET A 157 -21.16 14.57 -2.01
CA MET A 157 -21.56 14.12 -3.34
C MET A 157 -22.87 14.79 -3.78
N ILE A 158 -23.84 15.00 -2.87
CA ILE A 158 -25.10 15.69 -3.19
C ILE A 158 -24.82 17.13 -3.61
N ARG A 159 -23.88 17.79 -2.94
CA ARG A 159 -23.47 19.14 -3.30
C ARG A 159 -22.82 19.19 -4.69
N HIS A 160 -21.95 18.23 -4.99
CA HIS A 160 -21.34 18.10 -6.31
C HIS A 160 -22.37 17.80 -7.41
N ALA A 161 -23.42 17.03 -7.10
CA ALA A 161 -24.54 16.76 -7.99
C ALA A 161 -25.35 18.05 -8.27
N ARG A 162 -25.74 18.79 -7.23
CA ARG A 162 -26.50 20.05 -7.38
C ARG A 162 -25.74 21.11 -8.19
N ALA A 163 -24.45 21.29 -7.93
CA ALA A 163 -23.61 22.22 -8.69
C ALA A 163 -23.51 21.81 -10.17
N SER A 164 -23.62 20.53 -10.48
CA SER A 164 -23.60 20.01 -11.85
C SER A 164 -24.92 20.20 -12.59
N GLU A 165 -26.03 19.99 -11.87
CA GLU A 165 -27.38 20.15 -12.38
C GLU A 165 -27.64 21.61 -12.73
N GLN A 166 -27.17 22.55 -11.89
CA GLN A 166 -27.24 23.98 -12.17
C GLN A 166 -26.48 24.34 -13.46
N ARG A 167 -25.25 23.85 -13.63
CA ARG A 167 -24.46 24.09 -14.86
C ARG A 167 -25.11 23.48 -16.10
N PHE A 168 -25.71 22.30 -15.96
CA PHE A 168 -26.44 21.64 -17.04
C PHE A 168 -27.67 22.47 -17.47
N ARG A 169 -28.51 22.89 -16.50
CA ARG A 169 -29.66 23.76 -16.76
C ARG A 169 -29.26 25.10 -17.39
N SER A 170 -28.17 25.70 -16.93
CA SER A 170 -27.66 26.94 -17.53
C SER A 170 -27.20 26.76 -18.99
N ALA A 171 -26.61 25.61 -19.33
CA ALA A 171 -26.19 25.31 -20.69
C ALA A 171 -27.38 25.01 -21.61
N GLU A 172 -28.42 24.34 -21.10
CA GLU A 172 -29.68 24.09 -21.80
C GLU A 172 -30.43 25.40 -22.12
N ASN A 173 -30.52 26.29 -21.12
CA ASN A 173 -31.12 27.62 -21.28
C ASN A 173 -30.36 28.52 -22.28
N ALA A 174 -29.04 28.33 -22.42
CA ALA A 174 -28.22 29.06 -23.39
C ALA A 174 -28.28 28.44 -24.81
N GLY A 175 -28.65 27.16 -24.92
CA GLY A 175 -28.67 26.41 -26.18
C GLY A 175 -29.97 26.49 -26.98
N GLY A 176 -31.05 27.06 -26.41
CA GLY A 176 -32.33 27.23 -27.10
C GLY A 176 -32.92 25.93 -27.68
N VAL A 177 -32.73 24.80 -26.99
CA VAL A 177 -33.26 23.50 -27.42
C VAL A 177 -34.42 23.09 -26.51
N ASP A 178 -35.65 23.34 -26.94
CA ASP A 178 -36.91 22.95 -26.28
C ASP A 178 -37.18 21.41 -26.29
N GLY A 179 -36.14 20.59 -26.35
CA GLY A 179 -36.23 19.17 -26.75
C GLY A 179 -36.10 18.10 -25.66
N ALA A 180 -35.91 18.45 -24.39
CA ALA A 180 -35.70 17.47 -23.32
C ALA A 180 -36.88 17.32 -22.33
N SER A 181 -38.07 17.79 -22.70
CA SER A 181 -39.30 17.62 -21.91
C SER A 181 -39.90 16.20 -21.97
N ALA A 182 -39.30 15.25 -22.68
CA ALA A 182 -39.82 13.88 -22.84
C ALA A 182 -39.28 12.85 -21.82
N LEU A 183 -38.28 13.19 -20.99
CA LEU A 183 -37.71 12.28 -19.97
C LEU A 183 -38.10 12.64 -18.53
N THR A 184 -38.94 13.67 -18.36
CA THR A 184 -39.45 14.14 -17.06
C THR A 184 -40.61 13.32 -16.51
N GLY A 185 -41.09 12.29 -17.23
CA GLY A 185 -42.25 11.48 -16.86
C GLY A 185 -42.03 10.36 -15.84
N LEU A 186 -40.80 10.12 -15.34
CA LEU A 186 -40.50 9.03 -14.40
C LEU A 186 -39.75 9.53 -13.15
N PRO A 187 -40.46 10.17 -12.20
CA PRO A 187 -39.86 10.73 -10.98
C PRO A 187 -39.23 9.70 -10.04
N SER A 188 -39.50 8.40 -10.20
CA SER A 188 -38.96 7.32 -9.36
C SER A 188 -37.58 6.77 -9.79
N LEU A 189 -37.11 7.05 -11.01
CA LEU A 189 -35.81 6.59 -11.53
C LEU A 189 -34.74 7.69 -11.61
N LEU A 190 -35.12 8.94 -11.35
CA LEU A 190 -34.25 10.11 -11.34
C LEU A 190 -33.05 10.02 -10.36
N PRO A 191 -33.16 9.40 -9.15
CA PRO A 191 -32.02 9.25 -8.24
C PRO A 191 -30.94 8.31 -8.79
N LEU A 192 -31.32 7.33 -9.62
CA LEU A 192 -30.42 6.34 -10.21
C LEU A 192 -29.62 6.90 -11.40
N TYR A 193 -30.07 8.04 -11.94
CA TYR A 193 -29.47 8.69 -13.11
C TYR A 193 -28.38 9.70 -12.73
N MET A 194 -28.21 10.01 -11.45
CA MET A 194 -27.15 10.90 -10.98
C MET A 194 -25.87 10.10 -10.71
N PRO A 195 -24.75 10.39 -11.40
CA PRO A 195 -23.51 9.63 -11.25
C PRO A 195 -22.99 9.63 -9.81
N GLU A 196 -23.22 10.71 -9.06
CA GLU A 196 -22.84 10.86 -7.66
C GLU A 196 -23.58 9.87 -6.74
N MET A 197 -24.87 9.59 -6.98
CA MET A 197 -25.64 8.60 -6.22
C MET A 197 -25.17 7.17 -6.50
N THR A 198 -24.82 6.88 -7.75
CA THR A 198 -24.19 5.61 -8.12
C THR A 198 -22.89 5.39 -7.35
N VAL A 199 -22.06 6.43 -7.21
CA VAL A 199 -20.82 6.33 -6.41
C VAL A 199 -21.14 6.01 -4.95
N MET A 200 -22.10 6.71 -4.33
CA MET A 200 -22.51 6.44 -2.94
C MET A 200 -23.02 5.00 -2.75
N LEU A 201 -23.85 4.50 -3.68
CA LEU A 201 -24.34 3.12 -3.65
C LEU A 201 -23.20 2.12 -3.80
N CYS A 202 -22.23 2.40 -4.67
CA CYS A 202 -21.03 1.58 -4.81
C CYS A 202 -20.20 1.56 -3.52
N THR A 203 -20.11 2.68 -2.80
CA THR A 203 -19.45 2.74 -1.48
C THR A 203 -20.10 1.80 -0.48
N ILE A 204 -21.43 1.80 -0.39
CA ILE A 204 -22.17 0.91 0.52
C ILE A 204 -22.03 -0.55 0.07
N LEU A 205 -22.13 -0.82 -1.23
CA LEU A 205 -21.92 -2.16 -1.78
C LEU A 205 -20.52 -2.70 -1.45
N MET A 206 -19.50 -1.86 -1.54
CA MET A 206 -18.14 -2.22 -1.15
C MET A 206 -18.06 -2.56 0.35
N ALA A 207 -18.72 -1.78 1.23
CA ALA A 207 -18.79 -2.11 2.65
C ALA A 207 -19.49 -3.45 2.91
N ALA A 208 -20.47 -3.85 2.10
CA ALA A 208 -21.18 -5.12 2.25
C ALA A 208 -20.32 -6.37 1.98
N VAL A 209 -19.25 -6.24 1.20
CA VAL A 209 -18.30 -7.35 0.92
C VAL A 209 -17.28 -7.53 2.04
N GLU A 210 -17.23 -6.61 3.01
CA GLU A 210 -16.22 -6.58 4.06
C GLU A 210 -16.06 -7.90 4.85
N PRO A 211 -17.12 -8.65 5.19
CA PRO A 211 -16.97 -9.94 5.86
C PRO A 211 -16.09 -10.94 5.10
N CYS A 212 -16.17 -10.95 3.76
CA CYS A 212 -15.31 -11.79 2.94
C CYS A 212 -13.85 -11.33 2.99
N VAL A 213 -13.62 -10.02 2.99
CA VAL A 213 -12.27 -9.43 3.04
C VAL A 213 -11.62 -9.73 4.39
N VAL A 214 -12.33 -9.50 5.49
CA VAL A 214 -11.86 -9.76 6.85
C VAL A 214 -11.54 -11.24 7.03
N LEU A 215 -12.37 -12.15 6.51
CA LEU A 215 -12.08 -13.58 6.56
C LEU A 215 -10.79 -13.93 5.81
N VAL A 216 -10.60 -13.41 4.60
CA VAL A 216 -9.36 -13.60 3.83
C VAL A 216 -8.14 -13.04 4.58
N GLN A 217 -8.27 -11.86 5.19
CA GLN A 217 -7.20 -11.23 5.97
C GLN A 217 -6.86 -11.99 7.24
N SER A 218 -7.86 -12.49 7.97
CA SER A 218 -7.67 -13.28 9.19
C SER A 218 -6.92 -14.60 8.94
N LEU A 219 -6.99 -15.12 7.71
CA LEU A 219 -6.25 -16.30 7.25
C LEU A 219 -4.90 -15.95 6.61
N ASN A 220 -4.45 -14.70 6.72
CA ASN A 220 -3.18 -14.20 6.18
C ASN A 220 -3.01 -14.46 4.67
N LEU A 221 -4.11 -14.45 3.91
CA LEU A 221 -4.10 -14.68 2.46
C LEU A 221 -3.73 -13.41 1.69
N PHE A 222 -2.52 -12.89 1.93
CA PHE A 222 -2.03 -11.64 1.34
C PHE A 222 -2.08 -11.64 -0.19
N ARG A 223 -1.83 -12.79 -0.83
CA ARG A 223 -1.88 -12.93 -2.30
C ARG A 223 -3.27 -12.63 -2.86
N VAL A 224 -4.33 -13.05 -2.16
CA VAL A 224 -5.72 -12.82 -2.57
C VAL A 224 -6.03 -11.33 -2.54
N VAL A 225 -5.64 -10.65 -1.46
CA VAL A 225 -5.87 -9.21 -1.29
C VAL A 225 -5.19 -8.40 -2.40
N VAL A 226 -3.91 -8.68 -2.68
CA VAL A 226 -3.14 -7.99 -3.73
C VAL A 226 -3.75 -8.23 -5.11
N LEU A 227 -4.17 -9.46 -5.41
CA LEU A 227 -4.74 -9.81 -6.71
C LEU A 227 -6.14 -9.20 -6.89
N ALA A 228 -6.95 -9.14 -5.82
CA ALA A 228 -8.25 -8.48 -5.80
C ALA A 228 -8.12 -6.96 -6.06
N GLU A 229 -7.21 -6.29 -5.34
CA GLU A 229 -6.95 -4.86 -5.52
C GLU A 229 -6.50 -4.55 -6.95
N CYS A 230 -5.62 -5.37 -7.53
CA CYS A 230 -5.25 -5.20 -8.92
C CYS A 230 -6.42 -5.42 -9.87
N ALA A 231 -7.15 -6.53 -9.75
CA ALA A 231 -8.22 -6.87 -10.66
C ALA A 231 -9.29 -5.76 -10.70
N THR A 232 -9.67 -5.26 -9.52
CA THR A 232 -10.65 -4.18 -9.39
C THR A 232 -10.15 -2.87 -10.00
N LEU A 233 -8.89 -2.47 -9.76
CA LEU A 233 -8.30 -1.28 -10.37
C LEU A 233 -8.19 -1.39 -11.91
N VAL A 234 -7.77 -2.54 -12.41
CA VAL A 234 -7.64 -2.78 -13.86
C VAL A 234 -8.99 -2.71 -14.54
N VAL A 235 -10.00 -3.42 -14.02
CA VAL A 235 -11.35 -3.39 -14.59
C VAL A 235 -11.91 -1.97 -14.57
N ARG A 236 -11.77 -1.27 -13.44
CA ARG A 236 -12.19 0.13 -13.32
C ARG A 236 -11.58 1.03 -14.41
N LEU A 237 -10.27 0.99 -14.56
CA LEU A 237 -9.56 1.83 -15.54
C LEU A 237 -9.94 1.44 -16.97
N CYS A 238 -9.99 0.14 -17.29
CA CYS A 238 -10.38 -0.35 -18.61
C CYS A 238 -11.82 0.02 -18.97
N THR A 239 -12.78 -0.06 -18.04
CA THR A 239 -14.16 0.35 -18.26
C THR A 239 -14.24 1.84 -18.59
N ILE A 240 -13.56 2.70 -17.83
CA ILE A 240 -13.56 4.14 -18.08
C ILE A 240 -12.91 4.44 -19.44
N ILE A 241 -11.73 3.88 -19.71
CA ILE A 241 -11.03 4.04 -20.99
C ILE A 241 -11.90 3.59 -22.17
N GLY A 242 -12.56 2.43 -22.05
CA GLY A 242 -13.44 1.89 -23.08
C GLY A 242 -14.62 2.81 -23.37
N ILE A 243 -15.26 3.36 -22.34
CA ILE A 243 -16.39 4.30 -22.49
C ILE A 243 -15.91 5.62 -23.09
N VAL A 244 -14.76 6.15 -22.65
CA VAL A 244 -14.17 7.37 -23.21
C VAL A 244 -13.90 7.16 -24.71
N TYR A 245 -13.28 6.04 -25.08
CA TYR A 245 -12.96 5.72 -26.46
C TYR A 245 -14.22 5.54 -27.32
N ALA A 246 -15.24 4.85 -26.81
CA ALA A 246 -16.52 4.69 -27.51
C ALA A 246 -17.22 6.04 -27.74
N CYS A 247 -17.22 6.93 -26.73
CA CYS A 247 -17.78 8.27 -26.86
C CYS A 247 -17.03 9.10 -27.90
N GLN A 248 -15.70 9.05 -27.89
CA GLN A 248 -14.86 9.79 -28.85
C GLN A 248 -15.03 9.27 -30.28
N ARG A 249 -15.15 7.94 -30.46
CA ARG A 249 -15.42 7.32 -31.76
C ARG A 249 -16.78 7.72 -32.31
N SER A 250 -17.81 7.79 -31.48
CA SER A 250 -19.15 8.21 -31.89
C SER A 250 -19.22 9.70 -32.26
N SER A 251 -18.36 10.55 -31.69
CA SER A 251 -18.27 11.97 -32.04
C SER A 251 -17.39 12.26 -33.25
N ALA A 252 -16.67 11.27 -33.79
CA ALA A 252 -15.74 11.42 -34.91
C ALA A 252 -16.40 11.58 -36.30
N GLY A 253 -17.57 12.22 -36.36
CA GLY A 253 -18.04 12.95 -37.55
C GLY A 253 -17.47 14.37 -37.65
N GLY A 254 -16.79 14.87 -36.61
CA GLY A 254 -16.08 16.16 -36.62
C GLY A 254 -14.62 16.02 -36.17
N ARG A 255 -13.71 15.81 -37.13
CA ARG A 255 -12.26 15.97 -36.89
C ARG A 255 -11.95 17.45 -36.70
N THR A 256 -11.33 17.84 -35.60
CA THR A 256 -10.65 19.15 -35.50
C THR A 256 -9.31 19.09 -36.26
N SER A 257 -8.89 20.19 -36.89
CA SER A 257 -7.74 20.25 -37.82
C SER A 257 -6.38 19.83 -37.25
N ASN A 258 -6.25 19.72 -35.92
CA ASN A 258 -4.94 19.58 -35.26
C ASN A 258 -4.54 18.14 -34.89
N GLY A 259 -5.32 17.11 -35.24
CA GLY A 259 -4.88 15.71 -35.13
C GLY A 259 -4.54 15.19 -33.72
N GLU A 260 -4.81 15.95 -32.66
CA GLU A 260 -4.56 15.52 -31.27
C GLU A 260 -5.58 14.44 -30.85
N VAL A 261 -5.08 13.32 -30.32
CA VAL A 261 -5.92 12.25 -29.76
C VAL A 261 -6.40 12.66 -28.35
N GLY A 262 -7.72 12.72 -28.17
CA GLY A 262 -8.37 12.82 -26.86
C GLY A 262 -8.85 14.22 -26.47
N ASN A 263 -9.97 14.69 -27.04
CA ASN A 263 -10.65 15.93 -26.62
C ASN A 263 -11.49 15.76 -25.33
N GLY A 264 -11.13 14.80 -24.46
CA GLY A 264 -11.97 14.34 -23.34
C GLY A 264 -13.32 13.79 -23.77
N LEU A 265 -14.25 13.76 -22.82
CA LEU A 265 -15.65 13.51 -23.14
C LEU A 265 -16.36 14.82 -23.56
N PRO A 266 -17.27 14.75 -24.56
CA PRO A 266 -17.86 15.92 -25.18
C PRO A 266 -18.80 16.72 -24.26
N THR A 267 -19.37 16.08 -23.24
CA THR A 267 -20.21 16.77 -22.25
C THR A 267 -19.80 16.43 -20.82
N PRO A 268 -19.94 17.38 -19.87
CA PRO A 268 -19.61 17.14 -18.47
C PRO A 268 -20.48 16.03 -17.84
N SER A 269 -21.72 15.86 -18.30
CA SER A 269 -22.62 14.78 -17.87
C SER A 269 -22.08 13.41 -18.30
N LYS A 270 -21.69 13.25 -19.57
CA LYS A 270 -21.09 12.00 -20.08
C LYS A 270 -19.79 11.67 -19.35
N ALA A 271 -18.96 12.68 -19.05
CA ALA A 271 -17.74 12.49 -18.24
C ALA A 271 -18.07 11.89 -16.87
N ARG A 272 -18.98 12.49 -16.11
CA ARG A 272 -19.37 12.01 -14.77
C ARG A 272 -19.97 10.61 -14.82
N MET A 273 -20.82 10.31 -15.80
CA MET A 273 -21.40 8.97 -15.96
C MET A 273 -20.33 7.92 -16.27
N ALA A 274 -19.38 8.21 -17.16
CA ALA A 274 -18.27 7.32 -17.44
C ALA A 274 -17.44 7.03 -16.18
N LEU A 275 -17.13 8.06 -15.38
CA LEU A 275 -16.38 7.89 -14.13
C LEU A 275 -17.16 7.09 -13.08
N ALA A 276 -18.46 7.34 -12.92
CA ALA A 276 -19.33 6.59 -12.01
C ALA A 276 -19.50 5.13 -12.44
N SER A 277 -19.61 4.86 -13.75
CA SER A 277 -19.66 3.49 -14.27
C SER A 277 -18.36 2.73 -14.01
N GLY A 278 -17.21 3.42 -13.99
CA GLY A 278 -15.95 2.84 -13.55
C GLY A 278 -15.97 2.45 -12.07
N GLN A 279 -16.57 3.27 -11.20
CA GLN A 279 -16.76 2.95 -9.78
C GLN A 279 -17.71 1.77 -9.58
N LEU A 280 -18.75 1.68 -10.40
CA LEU A 280 -19.66 0.53 -10.41
C LEU A 280 -18.92 -0.75 -10.84
N ALA A 281 -18.14 -0.69 -11.90
CA ALA A 281 -17.33 -1.83 -12.35
C ALA A 281 -16.30 -2.26 -11.28
N TYR A 282 -15.72 -1.29 -10.57
CA TYR A 282 -14.84 -1.55 -9.42
C TYR A 282 -15.57 -2.32 -8.32
N ALA A 283 -16.73 -1.82 -7.86
CA ALA A 283 -17.51 -2.43 -6.79
C ALA A 283 -18.01 -3.83 -7.17
N ILE A 284 -18.56 -4.00 -8.38
CA ILE A 284 -19.03 -5.30 -8.88
C ILE A 284 -17.88 -6.30 -8.94
N THR A 285 -16.74 -5.91 -9.50
CA THR A 285 -15.55 -6.79 -9.57
C THR A 285 -15.07 -7.17 -8.18
N HIS A 286 -15.09 -6.23 -7.23
CA HIS A 286 -14.71 -6.48 -5.84
C HIS A 286 -15.64 -7.52 -5.19
N VAL A 287 -16.96 -7.37 -5.37
CA VAL A 287 -17.95 -8.36 -4.90
C VAL A 287 -17.68 -9.73 -5.52
N ILE A 288 -17.61 -9.80 -6.86
CA ILE A 288 -17.43 -11.05 -7.59
C ILE A 288 -16.13 -11.75 -7.15
N TYR A 289 -15.02 -11.03 -7.07
CA TYR A 289 -13.74 -11.59 -6.72
C TYR A 289 -13.76 -12.27 -5.35
N TYR A 290 -14.20 -11.55 -4.31
CA TYR A 290 -14.21 -12.09 -2.95
C TYR A 290 -15.27 -13.17 -2.74
N VAL A 291 -16.44 -13.07 -3.39
CA VAL A 291 -17.45 -14.14 -3.36
C VAL A 291 -16.89 -15.41 -4.01
N LEU A 292 -16.20 -15.32 -5.15
CA LEU A 292 -15.62 -16.48 -5.83
C LEU A 292 -14.48 -17.14 -5.02
N VAL A 293 -13.65 -16.35 -4.34
CA VAL A 293 -12.58 -16.88 -3.48
C VAL A 293 -13.17 -17.67 -2.31
N VAL A 294 -14.30 -17.21 -1.77
CA VAL A 294 -14.93 -17.78 -0.59
C VAL A 294 -15.93 -18.89 -0.95
N SER A 295 -16.40 -18.97 -2.19
CA SER A 295 -17.40 -19.94 -2.64
C SER A 295 -16.88 -21.36 -2.86
N GLY A 296 -15.57 -21.64 -2.69
CA GLY A 296 -15.02 -23.00 -2.84
C GLY A 296 -15.23 -23.64 -4.22
N LEU A 297 -15.45 -22.83 -5.26
CA LEU A 297 -15.46 -23.29 -6.66
C LEU A 297 -14.05 -23.71 -7.09
N PRO A 298 -13.89 -24.58 -8.11
CA PRO A 298 -12.56 -24.93 -8.62
C PRO A 298 -11.77 -23.71 -9.14
N LEU A 299 -12.48 -22.66 -9.56
CA LEU A 299 -11.90 -21.35 -9.92
C LEU A 299 -11.32 -20.60 -8.72
N ALA A 300 -11.74 -20.88 -7.49
CA ALA A 300 -11.24 -20.23 -6.28
C ALA A 300 -9.74 -20.50 -6.07
N CYS A 301 -9.27 -21.71 -6.40
CA CYS A 301 -7.85 -22.06 -6.33
C CYS A 301 -6.99 -21.19 -7.26
N TRP A 302 -7.51 -20.86 -8.45
CA TRP A 302 -6.84 -19.96 -9.39
C TRP A 302 -6.77 -18.52 -8.88
N LEU A 303 -7.78 -18.09 -8.12
CA LEU A 303 -7.87 -16.76 -7.50
C LEU A 303 -7.10 -16.64 -6.18
N GLY A 304 -6.41 -17.72 -5.76
CA GLY A 304 -5.54 -17.73 -4.58
C GLY A 304 -6.17 -18.28 -3.31
N SER A 305 -7.31 -18.98 -3.39
CA SER A 305 -7.84 -19.73 -2.25
C SER A 305 -6.83 -20.77 -1.74
N SER A 306 -6.85 -21.00 -0.42
CA SER A 306 -5.95 -21.90 0.30
C SER A 306 -6.74 -23.03 0.95
N SER A 307 -6.07 -24.16 1.25
CA SER A 307 -6.66 -25.26 2.03
C SER A 307 -7.21 -24.80 3.38
N ALA A 308 -6.61 -23.77 4.00
CA ALA A 308 -7.12 -23.16 5.23
C ALA A 308 -8.51 -22.50 5.04
N MET A 309 -8.72 -21.81 3.92
CA MET A 309 -10.04 -21.22 3.59
C MET A 309 -11.07 -22.32 3.35
N GLU A 310 -10.67 -23.41 2.70
CA GLU A 310 -11.55 -24.56 2.49
C GLU A 310 -11.94 -25.25 3.80
N GLN A 311 -10.99 -25.41 4.74
CA GLN A 311 -11.24 -25.95 6.07
C GLN A 311 -12.20 -25.07 6.87
N VAL A 312 -11.98 -23.75 6.88
CA VAL A 312 -12.86 -22.80 7.58
C VAL A 312 -14.26 -22.83 7.00
N ARG A 313 -14.38 -22.79 5.67
CA ARG A 313 -15.67 -22.89 4.98
C ARG A 313 -16.37 -24.21 5.28
N ALA A 314 -15.67 -25.33 5.23
CA ALA A 314 -16.24 -26.65 5.48
C ALA A 314 -16.74 -26.78 6.93
N ALA A 315 -15.92 -26.37 7.90
CA ALA A 315 -16.29 -26.38 9.31
C ALA A 315 -17.52 -25.50 9.57
N ALA A 316 -17.55 -24.31 8.98
CA ALA A 316 -18.65 -23.37 9.12
C ALA A 316 -19.94 -23.92 8.49
N LEU A 317 -19.92 -24.37 7.23
CA LEU A 317 -21.10 -24.91 6.57
C LEU A 317 -21.67 -26.16 7.28
N LEU A 318 -20.80 -27.00 7.86
CA LEU A 318 -21.23 -28.14 8.67
C LEU A 318 -21.96 -27.70 9.94
N ASP A 319 -21.45 -26.68 10.65
CA ASP A 319 -22.12 -26.13 11.83
C ASP A 319 -23.48 -25.49 11.48
N HIS A 320 -23.54 -24.73 10.38
CA HIS A 320 -24.79 -24.14 9.89
C HIS A 320 -25.83 -25.22 9.58
N ALA A 321 -25.44 -26.30 8.90
CA ALA A 321 -26.32 -27.43 8.61
C ALA A 321 -26.81 -28.15 9.88
N ARG A 322 -25.98 -28.25 10.94
CA ARG A 322 -26.39 -28.80 12.24
C ARG A 322 -27.43 -27.91 12.93
N ASN A 323 -27.25 -26.60 12.90
CA ASN A 323 -28.17 -25.64 13.50
C ASN A 323 -29.55 -25.66 12.82
N LEU A 324 -29.59 -25.74 11.48
CA LEU A 324 -30.83 -25.90 10.73
C LEU A 324 -31.60 -27.17 11.14
N ARG A 325 -30.90 -28.31 11.25
CA ARG A 325 -31.52 -29.57 11.69
C ARG A 325 -32.06 -29.52 13.11
N ARG A 326 -31.35 -28.87 14.04
CA ARG A 326 -31.85 -28.66 15.41
C ARG A 326 -33.12 -27.82 15.41
N SER A 327 -33.14 -26.72 14.65
CA SER A 327 -34.32 -25.86 14.54
C SER A 327 -35.53 -26.60 13.94
N GLU A 328 -35.32 -27.49 12.97
CA GLU A 328 -36.39 -28.35 12.42
C GLU A 328 -36.89 -29.36 13.46
N GLN A 329 -35.99 -29.97 14.24
CA GLN A 329 -36.36 -30.91 15.31
C GLN A 329 -37.12 -30.22 16.44
N ASP A 330 -36.71 -29.02 16.85
CA ASP A 330 -37.38 -28.22 17.89
C ASP A 330 -38.75 -27.72 17.42
N ALA A 331 -38.90 -27.37 16.13
CA ALA A 331 -40.18 -26.99 15.55
C ALA A 331 -41.17 -28.16 15.47
N VAL A 332 -40.69 -29.38 15.21
CA VAL A 332 -41.50 -30.61 15.22
C VAL A 332 -41.89 -31.01 16.64
N ALA A 333 -41.02 -30.77 17.63
CA ALA A 333 -41.31 -31.04 19.05
C ALA A 333 -42.30 -30.04 19.69
N GLY A 334 -42.50 -28.86 19.08
CA GLY A 334 -43.39 -27.79 19.59
C GLY A 334 -44.82 -27.76 19.02
N GLY A 335 -45.18 -28.67 18.10
CA GLY A 335 -46.55 -28.83 17.62
C GLY A 335 -47.42 -29.65 18.59
N PRO A 336 -48.76 -29.48 18.62
CA PRO A 336 -49.62 -30.26 19.51
C PRO A 336 -49.41 -31.75 19.22
N ALA A 337 -49.11 -32.49 20.29
CA ALA A 337 -48.79 -33.91 20.26
C ALA A 337 -49.92 -34.71 19.58
N ALA A 338 -49.71 -35.04 18.31
CA ALA A 338 -50.46 -36.08 17.62
C ALA A 338 -49.46 -36.92 16.82
N GLU A 339 -49.09 -38.05 17.41
CA GLU A 339 -48.67 -39.29 16.77
C GLU A 339 -47.86 -39.19 15.46
N VAL A 340 -46.54 -39.30 15.57
CA VAL A 340 -45.77 -40.01 14.55
C VAL A 340 -44.84 -41.03 15.23
N LYS A 341 -45.25 -42.29 15.05
CA LYS A 341 -44.60 -43.53 15.46
C LYS A 341 -43.16 -43.60 14.96
N ALA A 342 -42.27 -44.06 15.82
CA ALA A 342 -40.87 -44.34 15.50
C ALA A 342 -40.73 -45.21 14.23
N ALA A 343 -40.00 -44.69 13.24
CA ALA A 343 -39.52 -45.46 12.09
C ALA A 343 -37.99 -45.31 12.00
N THR A 344 -37.31 -46.42 12.25
CA THR A 344 -35.88 -46.65 12.04
C THR A 344 -35.52 -46.67 10.55
N SER A 345 -34.38 -46.04 10.23
CA SER A 345 -33.50 -46.21 9.06
C SER A 345 -34.08 -46.16 7.64
N SER A 346 -33.79 -45.08 6.91
CA SER A 346 -32.95 -45.09 5.69
C SER A 346 -33.13 -43.74 4.98
N ALA A 347 -32.07 -43.29 4.29
CA ALA A 347 -31.89 -41.95 3.77
C ALA A 347 -33.12 -41.36 3.05
N LEU A 348 -33.74 -40.31 3.65
CA LEU A 348 -34.60 -39.39 2.90
C LEU A 348 -33.74 -38.28 2.26
N PRO A 349 -34.09 -37.84 1.04
CA PRO A 349 -33.22 -37.00 0.22
C PRO A 349 -33.09 -35.60 0.81
N ALA A 350 -31.87 -35.21 1.15
CA ALA A 350 -31.55 -33.82 1.45
C ALA A 350 -31.92 -32.93 0.24
N PRO A 351 -32.50 -31.73 0.43
CA PRO A 351 -32.85 -30.86 -0.68
C PRO A 351 -31.61 -30.55 -1.52
N SER A 352 -31.56 -31.11 -2.72
CA SER A 352 -30.39 -31.05 -3.62
C SER A 352 -30.08 -29.62 -4.09
N GLN A 353 -31.08 -28.73 -4.06
CA GLN A 353 -30.90 -27.30 -4.39
C GLN A 353 -30.24 -26.52 -3.24
N ALA A 354 -30.56 -26.78 -1.97
CA ALA A 354 -30.03 -26.02 -0.83
C ALA A 354 -28.49 -26.11 -0.72
N LYS A 355 -27.91 -27.24 -1.12
CA LYS A 355 -26.46 -27.48 -1.10
C LYS A 355 -25.68 -26.55 -2.05
N ARG A 356 -26.25 -26.20 -3.21
CA ARG A 356 -25.61 -25.36 -4.23
C ARG A 356 -25.66 -23.88 -3.84
N TRP A 357 -26.78 -23.43 -3.26
CA TRP A 357 -26.93 -22.04 -2.79
C TRP A 357 -26.12 -21.75 -1.51
N ALA A 358 -26.00 -22.72 -0.59
CA ALA A 358 -25.17 -22.58 0.62
C ALA A 358 -23.69 -22.29 0.29
N THR A 359 -23.23 -22.75 -0.88
CA THR A 359 -21.85 -22.55 -1.35
C THR A 359 -21.58 -21.09 -1.74
N PHE A 360 -22.56 -20.40 -2.34
CA PHE A 360 -22.46 -18.97 -2.68
C PHE A 360 -22.89 -18.04 -1.54
N ALA A 361 -23.68 -18.55 -0.61
CA ALA A 361 -24.16 -17.79 0.54
C ALA A 361 -23.11 -17.64 1.64
N PHE A 362 -22.02 -18.42 1.67
CA PHE A 362 -20.94 -18.23 2.64
C PHE A 362 -20.18 -16.92 2.35
N PRO A 363 -19.89 -16.05 3.34
CA PRO A 363 -20.15 -16.17 4.77
C PRO A 363 -21.51 -15.61 5.23
N PHE A 364 -22.28 -15.00 4.33
CA PHE A 364 -23.59 -14.38 4.60
C PHE A 364 -24.66 -15.35 5.13
N CYS A 365 -24.50 -16.67 5.01
CA CYS A 365 -25.36 -17.65 5.67
C CYS A 365 -25.30 -17.58 7.21
N PHE A 366 -24.28 -16.92 7.78
CA PHE A 366 -24.19 -16.62 9.20
C PHE A 366 -24.80 -15.29 9.60
N TYR A 367 -25.26 -14.50 8.62
CA TYR A 367 -25.82 -13.18 8.89
C TYR A 367 -27.01 -13.27 9.84
N SER A 368 -26.89 -12.60 10.98
CA SER A 368 -28.00 -12.38 11.90
C SER A 368 -27.98 -10.93 12.37
N VAL A 369 -29.09 -10.21 12.18
CA VAL A 369 -29.22 -8.82 12.65
C VAL A 369 -29.06 -8.76 14.17
N SER A 370 -29.65 -9.71 14.89
CA SER A 370 -29.51 -9.78 16.35
C SER A 370 -28.08 -10.12 16.77
N GLY A 371 -27.39 -10.97 16.00
CA GLY A 371 -25.97 -11.29 16.19
C GLY A 371 -25.06 -10.08 16.00
N SER A 372 -25.22 -9.35 14.90
CA SER A 372 -24.46 -8.12 14.62
C SER A 372 -24.72 -7.02 15.66
N VAL A 373 -25.97 -6.84 16.10
CA VAL A 373 -26.30 -5.89 17.19
C VAL A 373 -25.68 -6.32 18.52
N ALA A 374 -25.71 -7.61 18.85
CA ALA A 374 -25.07 -8.13 20.05
C ALA A 374 -23.55 -7.95 20.01
N ALA A 375 -22.90 -8.25 18.88
CA ALA A 375 -21.47 -8.04 18.66
C ALA A 375 -21.10 -6.55 18.77
N CYS A 376 -21.88 -5.67 18.14
CA CYS A 376 -21.70 -4.23 18.23
C CYS A 376 -21.79 -3.74 19.68
N ARG A 377 -22.79 -4.19 20.46
CA ARG A 377 -22.91 -3.85 21.89
C ARG A 377 -21.72 -4.38 22.70
N ARG A 378 -21.28 -5.61 22.46
CA ARG A 378 -20.15 -6.23 23.16
C ARG A 378 -18.84 -5.49 22.93
N TYR A 379 -18.60 -5.04 21.70
CA TYR A 379 -17.35 -4.37 21.31
C TYR A 379 -17.49 -2.84 21.15
N ALA A 380 -18.57 -2.23 21.64
CA ALA A 380 -18.89 -0.82 21.40
C ALA A 380 -17.77 0.14 21.84
N ALA A 381 -17.21 -0.05 23.04
CA ALA A 381 -16.12 0.78 23.55
C ALA A 381 -14.86 0.67 22.68
N LEU A 382 -14.53 -0.55 22.23
CA LEU A 382 -13.36 -0.81 21.40
C LEU A 382 -13.55 -0.26 19.98
N LEU A 383 -14.72 -0.46 19.39
CA LEU A 383 -15.12 0.13 18.12
C LEU A 383 -15.03 1.66 18.18
N GLY A 384 -15.57 2.29 19.24
CA GLY A 384 -15.49 3.74 19.43
C GLY A 384 -14.05 4.27 19.51
N MET A 385 -13.15 3.56 20.21
CA MET A 385 -11.73 3.91 20.25
C MET A 385 -11.07 3.83 18.87
N PHE A 386 -11.28 2.72 18.14
CA PHE A 386 -10.71 2.57 16.80
C PHE A 386 -11.32 3.53 15.79
N LEU A 387 -12.61 3.86 15.89
CA LEU A 387 -13.23 4.86 15.01
C LEU A 387 -12.59 6.24 15.17
N ARG A 388 -12.33 6.67 16.41
CA ARG A 388 -11.64 7.93 16.67
C ARG A 388 -10.22 7.91 16.11
N GLU A 389 -9.52 6.79 16.26
CA GLU A 389 -8.19 6.59 15.71
C GLU A 389 -8.18 6.60 14.18
N SER A 390 -9.11 5.90 13.53
CA SER A 390 -9.28 5.89 12.07
C SER A 390 -9.63 7.28 11.54
N LEU A 391 -10.51 8.02 12.20
CA LEU A 391 -10.83 9.40 11.82
C LEU A 391 -9.59 10.29 11.87
N LEU A 392 -8.82 10.21 12.97
CA LEU A 392 -7.58 10.97 13.11
C LEU A 392 -6.57 10.58 12.03
N ARG A 393 -6.38 9.29 11.79
CA ARG A 393 -5.46 8.79 10.75
C ARG A 393 -5.88 9.27 9.36
N LEU A 394 -7.17 9.25 9.04
CA LEU A 394 -7.68 9.71 7.75
C LEU A 394 -7.38 11.20 7.53
N VAL A 395 -7.66 12.04 8.52
CA VAL A 395 -7.38 13.48 8.43
C VAL A 395 -5.88 13.72 8.31
N LEU A 396 -5.05 12.96 9.03
CA LEU A 396 -3.60 13.11 8.96
C LEU A 396 -3.01 12.64 7.63
N SER A 397 -3.51 11.54 7.05
CA SER A 397 -2.97 10.98 5.81
C SER A 397 -3.51 11.68 4.57
N GLU A 398 -4.82 11.95 4.52
CA GLU A 398 -5.53 12.45 3.34
C GLU A 398 -6.05 13.88 3.53
N GLY A 399 -5.68 14.58 4.60
CA GLY A 399 -6.22 15.90 4.92
C GLY A 399 -6.01 16.96 3.83
N GLU A 400 -4.91 16.87 3.07
CA GLU A 400 -4.69 17.74 1.91
C GLU A 400 -5.63 17.41 0.75
N SER A 401 -5.81 16.12 0.45
CA SER A 401 -6.77 15.65 -0.54
C SER A 401 -8.20 16.07 -0.17
N LEU A 402 -8.56 16.00 1.12
CA LEU A 402 -9.83 16.45 1.67
C LEU A 402 -10.00 17.98 1.57
N ALA A 403 -8.96 18.75 1.93
CA ALA A 403 -8.95 20.21 1.77
C ALA A 403 -9.09 20.62 0.29
N LEU A 404 -8.37 19.94 -0.62
CA LEU A 404 -8.41 20.23 -2.06
C LEU A 404 -9.75 19.86 -2.69
N THR A 405 -10.40 18.79 -2.23
CA THR A 405 -11.74 18.39 -2.71
C THR A 405 -12.87 19.26 -2.14
N SER A 406 -12.72 19.85 -0.97
CA SER A 406 -13.71 20.78 -0.41
C SER A 406 -13.58 22.20 -0.98
N LEU A 407 -12.35 22.73 -1.04
CA LEU A 407 -12.07 24.14 -1.33
C LEU A 407 -11.55 24.39 -2.75
N GLY A 408 -10.74 23.47 -3.29
CA GLY A 408 -10.05 23.64 -4.57
C GLY A 408 -10.95 23.52 -5.80
N SER A 409 -10.52 24.10 -6.92
CA SER A 409 -11.20 23.98 -8.22
C SER A 409 -11.12 22.55 -8.79
N GLU A 410 -12.01 22.22 -9.74
CA GLU A 410 -11.98 20.92 -10.42
C GLU A 410 -10.67 20.75 -11.23
N ALA A 411 -10.15 21.82 -11.84
CA ALA A 411 -8.88 21.75 -12.58
C ALA A 411 -7.68 21.54 -11.65
N ALA A 412 -7.61 22.27 -10.52
CA ALA A 412 -6.53 22.14 -9.55
C ALA A 412 -6.44 20.72 -8.96
N ARG A 413 -7.59 20.07 -8.69
CA ARG A 413 -7.65 18.66 -8.27
C ARG A 413 -7.02 17.72 -9.31
N GLY A 414 -7.32 17.93 -10.59
CA GLY A 414 -6.76 17.13 -11.68
C GLY A 414 -5.25 17.31 -11.81
N TYR A 415 -4.78 18.56 -11.76
CA TYR A 415 -3.34 18.88 -11.80
C TYR A 415 -2.59 18.32 -10.59
N TYR A 416 -3.14 18.49 -9.37
CA TYR A 416 -2.58 17.90 -8.16
C TYR A 416 -2.52 16.37 -8.24
N GLN A 417 -3.58 15.72 -8.71
CA GLN A 417 -3.61 14.27 -8.89
C GLN A 417 -2.49 13.80 -9.83
N LEU A 418 -2.30 14.48 -10.96
CA LEU A 418 -1.21 14.18 -11.89
C LEU A 418 0.16 14.35 -11.21
N ILE A 419 0.41 15.51 -10.60
CA ILE A 419 1.70 15.84 -10.00
C ILE A 419 2.03 14.93 -8.84
N SER A 420 1.07 14.65 -7.94
CA SER A 420 1.26 13.75 -6.81
C SER A 420 1.54 12.32 -7.28
N ASN A 421 0.85 11.84 -8.32
CA ASN A 421 1.09 10.50 -8.87
C ASN A 421 2.45 10.36 -9.54
N VAL A 422 2.87 11.33 -10.34
CA VAL A 422 4.16 11.32 -11.03
C VAL A 422 5.30 11.59 -10.05
N GLY A 423 5.17 12.63 -9.25
CA GLY A 423 6.20 13.06 -8.29
C GLY A 423 6.52 11.96 -7.28
N SER A 424 5.51 11.35 -6.68
CA SER A 424 5.72 10.29 -5.67
C SER A 424 6.24 8.97 -6.26
N LEU A 425 6.36 8.84 -7.59
CA LEU A 425 6.77 7.58 -8.23
C LEU A 425 8.16 7.14 -7.78
N VAL A 426 9.13 8.07 -7.74
CA VAL A 426 10.50 7.79 -7.29
C VAL A 426 10.50 7.35 -5.82
N ALA A 427 9.76 8.06 -4.97
CA ALA A 427 9.64 7.69 -3.56
C ALA A 427 9.03 6.29 -3.38
N ARG A 428 7.97 5.97 -4.13
CA ARG A 428 7.26 4.69 -4.04
C ARG A 428 8.04 3.49 -4.57
N LEU A 429 8.82 3.68 -5.63
CA LEU A 429 9.54 2.59 -6.30
C LEU A 429 10.98 2.42 -5.80
N LEU A 430 11.66 3.51 -5.46
CA LEU A 430 13.07 3.51 -5.09
C LEU A 430 13.27 3.74 -3.60
N PHE A 431 12.86 4.89 -3.07
CA PHE A 431 13.19 5.27 -1.69
C PHE A 431 12.52 4.34 -0.68
N ARG A 432 11.25 3.98 -0.87
CA ARG A 432 10.56 3.06 0.05
C ARG A 432 11.22 1.68 0.15
N VAL A 433 11.73 1.15 -0.95
CA VAL A 433 12.44 -0.13 -0.96
C VAL A 433 13.76 0.00 -0.20
N TRP A 434 14.46 1.11 -0.43
CA TRP A 434 15.71 1.43 0.22
C TRP A 434 15.53 1.62 1.74
N GLU A 435 14.58 2.45 2.16
CA GLU A 435 14.19 2.70 3.56
C GLU A 435 13.94 1.39 4.31
N ASN A 436 13.14 0.49 3.74
CA ASN A 436 12.84 -0.79 4.36
C ASN A 436 14.07 -1.68 4.51
N ALA A 437 14.96 -1.71 3.50
CA ALA A 437 16.19 -2.48 3.56
C ALA A 437 17.15 -1.93 4.64
N CYS A 438 17.27 -0.60 4.72
CA CYS A 438 18.07 0.06 5.74
C CYS A 438 17.50 -0.13 7.14
N PHE A 439 16.18 -0.01 7.31
CA PHE A 439 15.49 -0.25 8.58
C PHE A 439 15.84 -1.62 9.16
N VAL A 440 15.67 -2.69 8.38
CA VAL A 440 15.98 -4.06 8.84
C VAL A 440 17.45 -4.18 9.28
N LYS A 441 18.37 -3.59 8.51
CA LYS A 441 19.80 -3.64 8.85
C LYS A 441 20.11 -2.85 10.11
N TRP A 442 19.57 -1.65 10.27
CA TRP A 442 19.77 -0.84 11.48
C TRP A 442 19.16 -1.49 12.71
N SER A 443 17.95 -2.06 12.62
CA SER A 443 17.33 -2.78 13.75
C SER A 443 18.20 -3.96 14.21
N ARG A 444 18.85 -4.66 13.27
CA ARG A 444 19.78 -5.74 13.59
C ARG A 444 21.08 -5.24 14.23
N GLU A 445 21.67 -4.17 13.70
CA GLU A 445 22.90 -3.61 14.31
C GLU A 445 22.61 -3.02 15.70
N ALA A 446 21.41 -2.45 15.89
CA ALA A 446 20.93 -1.96 17.18
C ALA A 446 20.76 -3.11 18.19
N SER A 447 20.17 -4.24 17.78
CA SER A 447 20.02 -5.42 18.65
C SER A 447 21.36 -6.06 19.01
N LEU A 448 22.38 -5.93 18.15
CA LEU A 448 23.74 -6.40 18.42
C LEU A 448 24.60 -5.41 19.22
N GLY A 449 24.04 -4.27 19.65
CA GLY A 449 24.77 -3.22 20.36
C GLY A 449 25.79 -2.46 19.51
N ARG A 450 25.82 -2.63 18.19
CA ARG A 450 26.81 -2.04 17.27
C ARG A 450 26.42 -0.65 16.80
N ARG A 451 26.23 0.27 17.75
CA ARG A 451 25.70 1.63 17.51
C ARG A 451 26.57 2.45 16.55
N HIS A 452 27.89 2.47 16.75
CA HIS A 452 28.80 3.20 15.85
C HIS A 452 28.73 2.72 14.40
N ALA A 453 28.57 1.40 14.17
CA ALA A 453 28.41 0.85 12.83
C ALA A 453 27.06 1.28 12.21
N ALA A 454 26.00 1.31 13.00
CA ALA A 454 24.68 1.77 12.56
C ALA A 454 24.69 3.27 12.18
N VAL A 455 25.32 4.12 12.98
CA VAL A 455 25.48 5.57 12.73
C VAL A 455 26.37 5.82 11.51
N HIS A 456 27.47 5.10 11.37
CA HIS A 456 28.32 5.18 10.19
C HIS A 456 27.55 4.80 8.92
N LEU A 457 26.77 3.71 8.99
CA LEU A 457 25.89 3.30 7.90
C LEU A 457 24.82 4.35 7.60
N LEU A 458 24.25 5.01 8.61
CA LEU A 458 23.30 6.11 8.41
C LEU A 458 23.92 7.25 7.60
N LYS A 459 25.10 7.74 8.00
CA LYS A 459 25.82 8.81 7.28
C LYS A 459 26.05 8.44 5.81
N LEU A 460 26.51 7.20 5.57
CA LEU A 460 26.75 6.68 4.24
C LEU A 460 25.46 6.59 3.41
N MET A 461 24.37 6.09 3.98
CA MET A 461 23.09 5.97 3.28
C MET A 461 22.47 7.34 2.99
N LEU A 462 22.55 8.30 3.93
CA LEU A 462 22.11 9.69 3.71
C LEU A 462 22.89 10.35 2.58
N ARG A 463 24.21 10.15 2.54
CA ARG A 463 25.06 10.69 1.47
C ARG A 463 24.68 10.10 0.11
N LEU A 464 24.53 8.78 0.03
CA LEU A 464 24.13 8.11 -1.21
C LEU A 464 22.72 8.53 -1.64
N ALA A 465 21.78 8.66 -0.70
CA ALA A 465 20.42 9.11 -0.95
C ALA A 465 20.36 10.54 -1.46
N PHE A 466 21.21 11.44 -0.92
CA PHE A 466 21.38 12.78 -1.46
C PHE A 466 21.88 12.73 -2.91
N TYR A 467 22.90 11.91 -3.20
CA TYR A 467 23.43 11.84 -4.56
C TYR A 467 22.40 11.35 -5.57
N VAL A 468 21.63 10.32 -5.21
CA VAL A 468 20.56 9.78 -6.04
C VAL A 468 19.44 10.80 -6.17
N GLY A 469 18.95 11.38 -5.08
CA GLY A 469 17.89 12.40 -5.09
C GLY A 469 18.28 13.62 -5.93
N PHE A 470 19.50 14.12 -5.75
CA PHE A 470 19.99 15.31 -6.45
C PHE A 470 20.21 15.05 -7.96
N SER A 471 20.45 13.81 -8.37
CA SER A 471 20.45 13.46 -9.80
C SER A 471 19.09 13.76 -10.47
N PHE A 472 17.98 13.52 -9.76
CA PHE A 472 16.64 13.89 -10.23
C PHE A 472 16.41 15.40 -10.18
N THR A 473 16.96 16.11 -9.21
CA THR A 473 16.94 17.59 -9.16
C THR A 473 17.70 18.22 -10.35
N LEU A 474 18.77 17.57 -10.80
CA LEU A 474 19.59 18.04 -11.91
C LEU A 474 18.91 17.78 -13.26
N VAL A 475 18.43 16.56 -13.47
CA VAL A 475 17.92 16.06 -14.76
C VAL A 475 16.40 16.23 -14.91
N GLY A 476 15.65 16.12 -13.82
CA GLY A 476 14.17 16.11 -13.84
C GLY A 476 13.54 17.42 -14.29
N PRO A 477 13.89 18.58 -13.71
CA PRO A 477 13.25 19.83 -14.09
C PRO A 477 13.40 20.24 -15.56
N PRO A 478 14.58 20.17 -16.21
CA PRO A 478 14.68 20.51 -17.63
C PRO A 478 13.94 19.52 -18.54
N LEU A 479 13.74 18.27 -18.10
CA LEU A 479 12.96 17.27 -18.84
C LEU A 479 11.45 17.34 -18.59
N THR A 480 11.00 18.17 -17.65
CA THR A 480 9.61 18.11 -17.15
C THR A 480 8.58 18.42 -18.23
N GLU A 481 8.78 19.48 -19.00
CA GLU A 481 7.84 19.86 -20.07
C GLU A 481 7.79 18.80 -21.18
N THR A 482 8.97 18.38 -21.67
CA THR A 482 9.10 17.31 -22.66
C THR A 482 8.44 16.02 -22.19
N PHE A 483 8.63 15.65 -20.92
CA PHE A 483 8.01 14.49 -20.30
C PHE A 483 6.48 14.60 -20.28
N LEU A 484 5.94 15.75 -19.86
CA LEU A 484 4.49 15.98 -19.79
C LEU A 484 3.83 15.94 -21.17
N VAL A 485 4.43 16.58 -22.18
CA VAL A 485 3.93 16.55 -23.56
C VAL A 485 3.97 15.13 -24.14
N THR A 486 5.04 14.38 -23.88
CA THR A 486 5.26 13.04 -24.46
C THR A 486 4.37 11.98 -23.80
N MET A 487 4.33 11.93 -22.46
CA MET A 487 3.60 10.90 -21.72
C MET A 487 2.11 11.19 -21.62
N TYR A 488 1.74 12.47 -21.56
CA TYR A 488 0.37 12.92 -21.50
C TYR A 488 0.03 13.65 -22.80
N THR A 489 -0.12 14.97 -22.77
CA THR A 489 -0.43 15.83 -23.93
C THR A 489 -0.08 17.28 -23.61
N SER A 490 -0.03 18.13 -24.64
CA SER A 490 0.17 19.60 -24.56
C SER A 490 -0.69 20.27 -23.47
N ARG A 491 -1.96 19.87 -23.34
CA ARG A 491 -2.91 20.37 -22.32
C ARG A 491 -2.50 20.13 -20.86
N TRP A 492 -1.63 19.16 -20.58
CA TRP A 492 -1.12 18.87 -19.24
C TRP A 492 0.25 19.52 -18.98
N ALA A 493 0.88 20.08 -20.02
CA ALA A 493 2.15 20.77 -19.95
C ALA A 493 1.98 22.30 -19.80
N THR A 494 1.01 22.75 -18.98
CA THR A 494 0.88 24.18 -18.67
C THR A 494 2.07 24.66 -17.84
N PRO A 495 2.45 25.94 -17.91
CA PRO A 495 3.59 26.45 -17.14
C PRO A 495 3.43 26.20 -15.63
N GLN A 496 2.22 26.33 -15.09
CA GLN A 496 1.93 26.08 -13.67
C GLN A 496 2.18 24.61 -13.29
N VAL A 497 1.72 23.66 -14.09
CA VAL A 497 1.88 22.22 -13.84
C VAL A 497 3.33 21.81 -14.01
N SER A 498 4.01 22.33 -15.03
CA SER A 498 5.44 22.12 -15.26
C SER A 498 6.23 22.61 -14.05
N THR A 499 6.03 23.85 -13.60
CA THR A 499 6.70 24.40 -12.40
C THR A 499 6.40 23.57 -11.14
N ALA A 500 5.15 23.16 -10.93
CA ALA A 500 4.80 22.35 -9.77
C ALA A 500 5.47 20.96 -9.78
N LEU A 501 5.60 20.32 -10.95
CA LEU A 501 6.33 19.06 -11.08
C LEU A 501 7.86 19.27 -10.94
N GLN A 502 8.40 20.38 -11.42
CA GLN A 502 9.80 20.77 -11.17
C GLN A 502 10.08 20.93 -9.68
N LEU A 503 9.18 21.60 -8.93
CA LEU A 503 9.25 21.70 -7.46
C LEU A 503 9.30 20.32 -6.80
N TYR A 504 8.54 19.34 -7.30
CA TYR A 504 8.60 17.99 -6.79
C TYR A 504 9.98 17.33 -7.02
N PHE A 505 10.60 17.53 -8.18
CA PHE A 505 11.97 17.06 -8.43
C PHE A 505 13.02 17.73 -7.53
N TYR A 506 12.77 18.97 -7.07
CA TYR A 506 13.58 19.63 -6.05
C TYR A 506 13.37 19.05 -4.65
N ASP A 507 12.19 18.48 -4.35
CA ASP A 507 11.87 17.85 -3.06
C ASP A 507 12.55 16.47 -2.88
N LEU A 508 12.87 15.77 -3.97
CA LEU A 508 13.33 14.38 -3.92
C LEU A 508 14.55 14.11 -3.00
N PRO A 509 15.61 14.94 -2.96
CA PRO A 509 16.70 14.75 -2.00
C PRO A 509 16.23 14.82 -0.55
N LEU A 510 15.33 15.77 -0.22
CA LEU A 510 14.78 15.92 1.12
C LEU A 510 13.87 14.74 1.47
N MET A 511 13.05 14.28 0.53
CA MET A 511 12.17 13.13 0.73
C MET A 511 12.97 11.85 0.99
N ALA A 512 14.10 11.65 0.29
CA ALA A 512 15.00 10.52 0.51
C ALA A 512 15.66 10.56 1.90
N TRP A 513 16.11 11.74 2.33
CA TRP A 513 16.64 11.95 3.67
C TRP A 513 15.60 11.71 4.75
N ASN A 514 14.41 12.29 4.59
CA ASN A 514 13.31 12.15 5.53
C ASN A 514 12.99 10.67 5.80
N GLY A 515 12.85 9.87 4.74
CA GLY A 515 12.57 8.45 4.86
C GLY A 515 13.65 7.68 5.64
N LEU A 516 14.93 7.92 5.32
CA LEU A 516 16.05 7.26 6.00
C LEU A 516 16.22 7.69 7.45
N LEU A 517 16.09 8.99 7.75
CA LEU A 517 16.19 9.53 9.11
C LEU A 517 15.12 8.95 10.01
N GLU A 518 13.86 8.95 9.57
CA GLU A 518 12.79 8.40 10.37
C GLU A 518 12.87 6.88 10.49
N ALA A 519 13.30 6.17 9.44
CA ALA A 519 13.52 4.72 9.51
C ALA A 519 14.62 4.39 10.53
N PHE A 520 15.74 5.12 10.53
CA PHE A 520 16.80 4.93 11.52
C PHE A 520 16.31 5.23 12.93
N LEU A 521 15.60 6.34 13.14
CA LEU A 521 15.06 6.70 14.44
C LEU A 521 14.09 5.64 14.95
N ARG A 522 13.22 5.08 14.09
CA ARG A 522 12.33 3.96 14.44
C ARG A 522 13.07 2.67 14.75
N ALA A 523 14.26 2.45 14.17
CA ALA A 523 15.04 1.24 14.39
C ALA A 523 15.83 1.27 15.71
N VAL A 524 16.22 2.46 16.19
CA VAL A 524 17.17 2.63 17.31
C VAL A 524 16.56 3.28 18.54
N ALA A 525 15.49 4.08 18.40
CA ALA A 525 14.99 4.92 19.49
C ALA A 525 14.10 4.15 20.49
N SER A 526 14.08 4.65 21.72
CA SER A 526 13.20 4.16 22.78
C SER A 526 11.73 4.57 22.54
N PRO A 527 10.76 3.90 23.19
CA PRO A 527 9.34 4.21 23.02
C PRO A 527 8.99 5.66 23.33
N THR A 528 9.67 6.29 24.29
CA THR A 528 9.42 7.70 24.69
C THR A 528 9.78 8.68 23.58
N VAL A 529 10.90 8.44 22.88
CA VAL A 529 11.34 9.24 21.73
C VAL A 529 10.40 9.02 20.54
N LEU A 530 9.96 7.79 20.31
CA LEU A 530 9.02 7.48 19.23
C LEU A 530 7.67 8.18 19.44
N VAL A 531 7.16 8.22 20.68
CA VAL A 531 5.96 8.99 21.02
C VAL A 531 6.18 10.48 20.77
N ARG A 532 7.37 11.02 21.10
CA ARG A 532 7.70 12.42 20.83
C ARG A 532 7.74 12.72 19.33
N LEU A 533 8.38 11.86 18.54
CA LEU A 533 8.38 11.94 17.07
C LEU A 533 6.94 11.97 16.54
N GLN A 534 6.10 11.04 16.99
CA GLN A 534 4.71 10.96 16.56
C GLN A 534 3.93 12.26 16.87
N ARG A 535 4.13 12.85 18.06
CA ARG A 535 3.48 14.15 18.40
C ARG A 535 3.92 15.28 17.47
N TRP A 536 5.21 15.38 17.16
CA TRP A 536 5.72 16.37 16.21
C TRP A 536 5.16 16.17 14.80
N MET A 537 5.05 14.91 14.35
CA MET A 537 4.47 14.57 13.04
C MET A 537 2.98 14.94 12.96
N VAL A 538 2.22 14.67 14.01
CA VAL A 538 0.81 15.08 14.12
C VAL A 538 0.70 16.60 14.09
N GLY A 539 1.47 17.31 14.91
CA GLY A 539 1.46 18.77 14.97
C GLY A 539 1.80 19.43 13.63
N GLY A 540 2.88 18.97 12.96
CA GLY A 540 3.28 19.48 11.65
C GLY A 540 2.22 19.25 10.58
N THR A 541 1.58 18.08 10.59
CA THR A 541 0.50 17.75 9.65
C THR A 541 -0.73 18.64 9.84
N VAL A 542 -1.11 18.92 11.09
CA VAL A 542 -2.22 19.85 11.40
C VAL A 542 -1.92 21.26 10.87
N VAL A 543 -0.72 21.77 11.13
CA VAL A 543 -0.28 23.08 10.61
C VAL A 543 -0.31 23.11 9.09
N ARG A 544 0.21 22.05 8.45
CA ARG A 544 0.21 21.89 7.00
C ARG A 544 -1.21 21.92 6.41
N ILE A 545 -2.15 21.18 7.00
CA ILE A 545 -3.55 21.19 6.54
C ILE A 545 -4.17 22.57 6.73
N ALA A 546 -3.92 23.25 7.86
CA ALA A 546 -4.43 24.59 8.10
C ALA A 546 -3.93 25.60 7.06
N VAL A 547 -2.63 25.61 6.77
CA VAL A 547 -2.03 26.47 5.73
C VAL A 547 -2.56 26.13 4.34
N CYS A 548 -2.76 24.83 4.05
CA CYS A 548 -3.38 24.38 2.81
C CYS A 548 -4.81 24.96 2.65
N CYS A 549 -5.65 24.86 3.69
CA CYS A 549 -7.00 25.43 3.68
C CYS A 549 -6.98 26.95 3.45
N ILE A 550 -6.12 27.69 4.16
CA ILE A 550 -5.98 29.14 4.00
C ILE A 550 -5.59 29.49 2.56
N THR A 551 -4.62 28.77 2.00
CA THR A 551 -4.14 28.96 0.62
C THR A 551 -5.27 28.71 -0.38
N LEU A 552 -6.00 27.60 -0.25
CA LEU A 552 -7.09 27.25 -1.15
C LEU A 552 -8.25 28.24 -1.07
N VAL A 553 -8.55 28.80 0.11
CA VAL A 553 -9.53 29.88 0.27
C VAL A 553 -9.05 31.16 -0.44
N ALA A 554 -7.77 31.50 -0.32
CA ALA A 554 -7.20 32.70 -0.93
C ALA A 554 -7.19 32.67 -2.48
N PHE A 555 -6.84 31.53 -3.08
CA PHE A 555 -6.95 31.35 -4.54
C PHE A 555 -8.40 31.21 -5.01
N GLY A 556 -9.25 30.63 -4.15
CA GLY A 556 -10.67 30.43 -4.41
C GLY A 556 -10.96 29.41 -5.53
N LYS A 557 -12.25 29.26 -5.84
CA LYS A 557 -12.73 28.31 -6.86
C LYS A 557 -12.46 28.75 -8.30
N ALA A 558 -11.97 29.97 -8.50
CA ALA A 558 -11.65 30.54 -9.80
C ALA A 558 -10.27 30.09 -10.34
N ASP A 559 -9.49 29.32 -9.56
CA ASP A 559 -8.18 28.79 -9.98
C ASP A 559 -8.32 27.73 -11.08
N THR A 560 -8.53 28.17 -12.32
CA THR A 560 -8.61 27.29 -13.50
C THR A 560 -7.24 26.89 -14.02
N GLN A 561 -6.20 27.68 -13.73
CA GLN A 561 -4.82 27.46 -14.19
C GLN A 561 -4.02 26.52 -13.28
N GLY A 562 -4.47 26.29 -12.04
CA GLY A 562 -3.80 25.41 -11.07
C GLY A 562 -2.70 26.11 -10.29
N ASP A 563 -2.77 27.43 -10.10
CA ASP A 563 -1.78 28.20 -9.36
C ASP A 563 -1.70 27.82 -7.87
N SER A 564 -2.79 27.27 -7.31
CA SER A 564 -2.78 26.72 -5.96
C SER A 564 -1.86 25.49 -5.84
N VAL A 565 -1.74 24.69 -6.90
CA VAL A 565 -1.05 23.39 -6.85
C VAL A 565 0.44 23.56 -6.62
N ARG A 566 1.08 24.56 -7.24
CA ARG A 566 2.50 24.88 -6.96
C ARG A 566 2.73 25.25 -5.49
N VAL A 567 1.78 25.96 -4.86
CA VAL A 567 1.88 26.36 -3.45
C VAL A 567 1.67 25.16 -2.54
N LEU A 568 0.76 24.25 -2.88
CA LEU A 568 0.56 22.98 -2.17
C LEU A 568 1.83 22.12 -2.21
N VAL A 569 2.47 22.00 -3.38
CA VAL A 569 3.75 21.28 -3.49
C VAL A 569 4.84 21.95 -2.65
N LEU A 570 4.94 23.28 -2.69
CA LEU A 570 5.90 24.03 -1.87
C LEU A 570 5.66 23.81 -0.36
N LEU A 571 4.40 23.78 0.06
CA LEU A 571 4.02 23.47 1.44
C LEU A 571 4.41 22.04 1.83
N ASN A 572 4.32 21.08 0.91
CA ASN A 572 4.85 19.73 1.12
C ASN A 572 6.37 19.74 1.30
N ILE A 573 7.12 20.52 0.50
CA ILE A 573 8.58 20.66 0.65
C ILE A 573 8.94 21.19 2.05
N PHE A 574 8.28 22.27 2.49
CA PHE A 574 8.49 22.82 3.83
C PHE A 574 8.17 21.81 4.93
N ASN A 575 7.09 21.03 4.76
CA ASN A 575 6.75 19.96 5.69
C ASN A 575 7.82 18.85 5.71
N THR A 576 8.30 18.40 4.56
CA THR A 576 9.39 17.40 4.47
C THR A 576 10.67 17.94 5.12
N LEU A 577 11.01 19.21 4.90
CA LEU A 577 12.15 19.86 5.54
C LEU A 577 12.00 19.92 7.07
N TRP A 578 10.82 20.32 7.55
CA TRP A 578 10.49 20.33 8.98
C TRP A 578 10.67 18.94 9.60
N ARG A 579 10.20 17.89 8.93
CA ARG A 579 10.32 16.49 9.39
C ARG A 579 11.78 16.02 9.45
N CYS A 580 12.60 16.37 8.46
CA CYS A 580 14.04 16.16 8.52
C CYS A 580 14.65 16.84 9.76
N GLY A 581 14.31 18.11 9.98
CA GLY A 581 14.78 18.89 11.13
C GLY A 581 14.41 18.27 12.47
N VAL A 582 13.14 17.88 12.65
CA VAL A 582 12.68 17.18 13.86
C VAL A 582 13.41 15.86 14.06
N SER A 583 13.60 15.07 13.00
CA SER A 583 14.29 13.77 13.08
C SER A 583 15.75 13.94 13.50
N ILE A 584 16.46 14.92 12.93
CA ILE A 584 17.83 15.26 13.32
C ILE A 584 17.87 15.77 14.75
N TYR A 585 16.95 16.67 15.13
CA TYR A 585 16.86 17.18 16.50
C TYR A 585 16.70 16.05 17.51
N LEU A 586 15.81 15.08 17.26
CA LEU A 586 15.60 13.94 18.16
C LEU A 586 16.80 12.99 18.22
N LEU A 587 17.51 12.81 17.11
CA LEU A 587 18.74 12.01 17.07
C LEU A 587 19.87 12.64 17.88
N VAL A 588 19.97 13.98 17.89
CA VAL A 588 21.02 14.71 18.62
C VAL A 588 20.66 14.93 20.09
N SER A 589 19.37 15.17 20.39
CA SER A 589 18.92 15.56 21.75
C SER A 589 18.55 14.39 22.65
N SER A 590 18.31 13.19 22.11
CA SER A 590 17.98 12.04 22.95
C SER A 590 19.20 11.20 23.26
N PRO A 591 19.58 11.01 24.55
CA PRO A 591 20.39 9.87 24.90
C PRO A 591 19.60 8.62 24.50
N VAL A 592 20.21 7.73 23.72
CA VAL A 592 19.60 6.45 23.36
C VAL A 592 19.75 5.54 24.57
N ASP A 593 18.79 5.64 25.49
CA ASP A 593 18.72 4.78 26.67
C ASP A 593 18.72 3.32 26.24
N THR A 594 19.66 2.57 26.82
CA THR A 594 19.94 1.16 26.55
C THR A 594 18.76 0.27 26.96
N ALA A 595 17.78 0.11 26.07
CA ALA A 595 16.93 -1.07 26.08
C ALA A 595 17.73 -2.25 25.49
N GLY A 596 18.45 -2.98 26.33
CA GLY A 596 19.13 -4.23 25.91
C GLY A 596 20.36 -4.68 26.70
N ALA A 597 20.81 -3.95 27.73
CA ALA A 597 22.02 -4.31 28.49
C ALA A 597 21.79 -4.46 30.01
N SER A 598 20.55 -4.66 30.48
CA SER A 598 20.25 -4.80 31.90
C SER A 598 19.51 -6.08 32.29
N THR A 599 19.64 -7.16 31.51
CA THR A 599 19.06 -8.48 31.88
C THR A 599 20.11 -9.59 31.92
N ALA A 600 21.39 -9.25 32.12
CA ALA A 600 22.47 -10.25 32.20
C ALA A 600 23.38 -10.10 33.44
N ASP A 601 23.07 -9.21 34.40
CA ASP A 601 23.94 -8.99 35.57
C ASP A 601 23.18 -8.85 36.90
N SER A 602 22.04 -9.52 37.02
CA SER A 602 21.32 -9.62 38.30
C SER A 602 20.76 -11.03 38.50
N ALA A 603 21.64 -12.01 38.47
CA ALA A 603 21.40 -13.36 38.96
C ALA A 603 22.74 -14.03 39.26
N ASP A 604 23.45 -13.50 40.25
CA ASP A 604 24.35 -14.25 41.12
C ASP A 604 24.87 -13.27 42.17
N LEU A 605 24.46 -13.49 43.42
CA LEU A 605 25.12 -13.13 44.68
C LEU A 605 24.06 -13.04 45.80
N GLN A 606 23.67 -14.20 46.31
CA GLN A 606 23.29 -14.36 47.71
C GLN A 606 23.93 -15.65 48.26
N ALA A 607 24.40 -15.55 49.52
CA ALA A 607 25.11 -16.55 50.34
C ALA A 607 26.64 -16.54 50.12
N GLU A 608 27.53 -16.36 51.10
CA GLU A 608 27.49 -16.57 52.55
C GLU A 608 28.44 -15.62 53.33
N ASP A 609 28.38 -15.81 54.64
CA ASP A 609 28.70 -15.00 55.82
C ASP A 609 30.19 -14.95 56.25
N SER A 610 30.43 -14.07 57.23
CA SER A 610 31.50 -14.06 58.27
C SER A 610 32.85 -13.33 58.05
N GLY A 611 33.13 -12.37 58.96
CA GLY A 611 34.47 -12.24 59.58
C GLY A 611 35.21 -10.89 59.54
N SER A 612 34.97 -10.06 60.58
CA SER A 612 35.91 -9.14 61.26
C SER A 612 36.49 -7.88 60.59
N PRO A 613 36.82 -6.82 61.37
CA PRO A 613 37.19 -5.49 60.88
C PRO A 613 38.70 -5.25 60.93
N ASP A 614 39.27 -4.54 59.95
CA ASP A 614 40.42 -3.62 60.11
C ASP A 614 40.84 -2.99 58.77
N GLY A 615 41.24 -1.71 58.80
CA GLY A 615 42.26 -1.18 57.86
C GLY A 615 41.81 -0.29 56.70
N LEU A 616 41.59 0.99 57.02
CA LEU A 616 41.98 2.21 56.27
C LEU A 616 42.72 2.05 54.90
N ALA A 617 42.14 2.59 53.81
CA ALA A 617 42.78 3.53 52.86
C ALA A 617 41.90 3.77 51.61
N GLY A 618 41.64 5.03 51.30
CA GLY A 618 40.70 5.47 50.27
C GLY A 618 41.10 5.15 48.83
N ALA A 619 40.09 4.77 48.03
CA ALA A 619 40.16 4.74 46.57
C ALA A 619 39.02 5.60 45.99
N LYS A 620 39.41 6.52 45.10
CA LYS A 620 38.59 7.51 44.41
C LYS A 620 37.38 6.89 43.71
N SER A 621 36.21 7.46 43.94
CA SER A 621 35.04 7.34 43.08
C SER A 621 35.34 7.88 41.68
N PRO A 622 35.18 7.13 40.58
CA PRO A 622 35.05 7.72 39.26
C PRO A 622 33.60 8.23 39.13
N LEU A 623 33.46 9.54 38.88
CA LEU A 623 32.20 10.14 38.44
C LEU A 623 31.63 9.33 37.26
N LEU A 624 30.38 8.89 37.39
CA LEU A 624 29.52 8.46 36.28
C LEU A 624 29.35 9.65 35.32
N THR A 625 30.21 9.70 34.30
CA THR A 625 29.98 10.54 33.12
C THR A 625 28.71 10.04 32.42
N SER A 626 27.69 10.89 32.35
CA SER A 626 26.49 10.68 31.56
C SER A 626 26.84 10.23 30.13
N PRO A 627 26.13 9.26 29.53
CA PRO A 627 26.38 8.86 28.15
C PRO A 627 26.11 10.07 27.23
N SER A 628 27.16 10.57 26.58
CA SER A 628 27.05 11.60 25.54
C SER A 628 26.21 11.09 24.37
N PRO A 629 25.44 11.94 23.68
CA PRO A 629 24.74 11.53 22.47
C PRO A 629 25.74 11.06 21.41
N ASP A 630 25.63 9.79 20.98
CA ASP A 630 26.50 9.15 19.98
C ASP A 630 26.43 9.79 18.57
N VAL A 631 25.49 10.71 18.35
CA VAL A 631 25.32 11.45 17.09
C VAL A 631 25.37 12.95 17.38
N GLY A 632 26.45 13.61 16.95
CA GLY A 632 26.61 15.05 17.11
C GLY A 632 26.05 15.84 15.92
N LEU A 633 25.63 17.08 16.15
CA LEU A 633 25.19 17.97 15.05
C LEU A 633 26.31 18.21 14.02
N ARG A 634 27.57 18.17 14.47
CA ARG A 634 28.77 18.25 13.61
C ARG A 634 28.87 17.10 12.61
N ASP A 635 28.30 15.92 12.92
CA ASP A 635 28.33 14.76 12.04
C ASP A 635 27.49 14.96 10.77
N PHE A 636 26.40 15.73 10.88
CA PHE A 636 25.57 16.10 9.74
C PHE A 636 26.21 17.22 8.91
N LEU A 637 26.95 18.14 9.57
CA LEU A 637 27.72 19.17 8.89
C LEU A 637 28.93 18.60 8.13
N SER A 638 29.55 17.54 8.64
CA SER A 638 30.66 16.82 7.99
C SER A 638 30.20 15.65 7.11
N LEU A 639 28.90 15.59 6.76
CA LEU A 639 28.34 14.46 6.03
C LEU A 639 28.91 14.34 4.62
N PHE A 640 29.29 15.47 4.00
CA PHE A 640 29.94 15.54 2.70
C PHE A 640 31.39 16.02 2.81
N PRO A 641 32.32 15.50 1.99
CA PRO A 641 33.61 16.14 1.74
C PRO A 641 33.40 17.57 1.22
N HIS A 642 34.23 18.53 1.68
CA HIS A 642 34.06 19.97 1.41
C HIS A 642 33.89 20.35 -0.07
N HIS A 643 34.48 19.58 -0.99
CA HIS A 643 34.46 19.87 -2.43
C HIS A 643 33.16 19.44 -3.12
N ILE A 644 32.46 18.43 -2.59
CA ILE A 644 31.27 17.87 -3.24
C ILE A 644 30.08 18.85 -3.25
N PRO A 645 29.68 19.50 -2.14
CA PRO A 645 28.56 20.43 -2.18
C PRO A 645 28.85 21.65 -3.09
N SER A 646 30.08 22.17 -3.09
CA SER A 646 30.46 23.27 -4.00
C SER A 646 30.41 22.86 -5.47
N SER A 647 30.90 21.66 -5.81
CA SER A 647 30.92 21.20 -7.20
C SER A 647 29.54 20.79 -7.70
N THR A 648 28.71 20.17 -6.85
CA THR A 648 27.33 19.83 -7.20
C THR A 648 26.47 21.07 -7.38
N LEU A 649 26.64 22.09 -6.51
CA LEU A 649 26.02 23.40 -6.69
C LEU A 649 26.54 24.10 -7.95
N GLY A 650 27.85 24.05 -8.21
CA GLY A 650 28.46 24.61 -9.42
C GLY A 650 27.89 23.99 -10.70
N ILE A 651 27.81 22.66 -10.78
CA ILE A 651 27.19 21.94 -11.91
C ILE A 651 25.72 22.35 -12.07
N PHE A 652 24.98 22.43 -10.97
CA PHE A 652 23.58 22.86 -10.99
C PHE A 652 23.43 24.27 -11.55
N VAL A 653 24.16 25.25 -11.01
CA VAL A 653 24.11 26.64 -11.49
C VAL A 653 24.50 26.71 -12.96
N CYS A 654 25.61 26.09 -13.36
CA CYS A 654 26.04 26.03 -14.76
C CYS A 654 24.97 25.42 -15.67
N SER A 655 24.33 24.31 -15.28
CA SER A 655 23.27 23.69 -16.08
C SER A 655 22.05 24.59 -16.29
N ARG A 656 21.74 25.46 -15.33
CA ARG A 656 20.60 26.39 -15.38
C ARG A 656 20.92 27.64 -16.19
N VAL A 657 22.12 28.18 -16.00
CA VAL A 657 22.60 29.34 -16.77
C VAL A 657 22.70 29.00 -18.26
N LEU A 658 23.22 27.80 -18.58
CA LEU A 658 23.40 27.36 -19.97
C LEU A 658 22.11 26.91 -20.67
N ARG A 659 20.94 26.95 -19.99
CA ARG A 659 19.65 26.42 -20.48
C ARG A 659 19.85 25.13 -21.28
N ALA A 660 20.34 24.10 -20.60
CA ALA A 660 20.56 22.79 -21.20
C ALA A 660 19.22 22.15 -21.60
N ASP A 661 18.67 22.58 -22.72
CA ASP A 661 17.35 22.17 -23.20
C ASP A 661 17.46 20.94 -24.14
N SER A 662 18.67 20.65 -24.64
CA SER A 662 18.92 19.47 -25.45
C SER A 662 19.13 18.23 -24.59
N VAL A 663 18.55 17.09 -24.99
CA VAL A 663 18.73 15.79 -24.31
C VAL A 663 20.21 15.43 -24.16
N VAL A 664 21.03 15.77 -25.16
CA VAL A 664 22.49 15.56 -25.13
C VAL A 664 23.16 16.39 -24.05
N SER A 665 22.80 17.68 -23.91
CA SER A 665 23.34 18.53 -22.85
C SER A 665 22.93 18.07 -21.46
N ILE A 666 21.68 17.60 -21.29
CA ILE A 666 21.19 17.06 -20.01
C ILE A 666 21.93 15.76 -19.65
N ALA A 667 22.15 14.88 -20.64
CA ALA A 667 22.92 13.65 -20.45
C ALA A 667 24.38 13.94 -20.09
N ALA A 668 25.01 14.93 -20.74
CA ALA A 668 26.36 15.36 -20.43
C ALA A 668 26.48 15.88 -18.99
N VAL A 669 25.55 16.75 -18.57
CA VAL A 669 25.47 17.26 -17.19
C VAL A 669 25.33 16.12 -16.18
N GLY A 670 24.46 15.14 -16.45
CA GLY A 670 24.29 13.95 -15.61
C GLY A 670 25.56 13.09 -15.52
N LEU A 671 26.26 12.88 -16.64
CA LEU A 671 27.53 12.15 -16.68
C LEU A 671 28.65 12.88 -15.92
N THR A 672 28.75 14.20 -16.07
CA THR A 672 29.71 15.03 -15.32
C THR A 672 29.45 14.93 -13.82
N TYR A 673 28.19 15.01 -13.40
CA TYR A 673 27.80 14.85 -12.00
C TYR A 673 28.20 13.47 -11.42
N VAL A 674 27.94 12.38 -12.16
CA VAL A 674 28.37 11.04 -11.75
C VAL A 674 29.90 10.92 -11.68
N GLY A 675 30.61 11.50 -12.65
CA GLY A 675 32.07 11.54 -12.66
C GLY A 675 32.65 12.26 -11.44
N VAL A 676 32.07 13.39 -11.06
CA VAL A 676 32.42 14.17 -9.88
C VAL A 676 32.24 13.38 -8.58
N ILE A 677 31.11 12.68 -8.41
CA ILE A 677 30.86 11.84 -7.23
C ILE A 677 31.90 10.70 -7.17
N LEU A 678 32.14 10.01 -8.27
CA LEU A 678 33.09 8.90 -8.30
C LEU A 678 34.53 9.36 -8.09
N ALA A 679 34.88 10.58 -8.51
CA ALA A 679 36.22 11.14 -8.32
C ALA A 679 36.48 11.49 -6.84
N TRP A 680 35.55 12.18 -6.19
CA TRP A 680 35.76 12.77 -4.86
C TRP A 680 35.14 12.00 -3.68
N ASP A 681 34.35 10.96 -3.91
CA ASP A 681 33.81 10.11 -2.84
C ASP A 681 34.36 8.67 -2.91
N ASP A 682 35.48 8.45 -2.23
CA ASP A 682 36.17 7.16 -2.19
C ASP A 682 35.34 6.02 -1.60
N GLU A 683 34.44 6.35 -0.68
CA GLU A 683 33.61 5.38 0.02
C GLU A 683 32.47 4.90 -0.88
N VAL A 684 31.76 5.84 -1.52
CA VAL A 684 30.72 5.53 -2.51
C VAL A 684 31.32 4.86 -3.75
N ARG A 685 32.49 5.32 -4.23
CA ARG A 685 33.20 4.65 -5.33
C ARG A 685 33.51 3.20 -4.98
N ARG A 686 34.00 2.91 -3.78
CA ARG A 686 34.29 1.53 -3.34
C ARG A 686 33.04 0.66 -3.30
N LEU A 687 31.90 1.20 -2.87
CA LEU A 687 30.64 0.47 -2.79
C LEU A 687 29.99 0.19 -4.14
N LEU A 688 30.01 1.17 -5.06
CA LEU A 688 29.36 1.03 -6.36
C LEU A 688 30.25 0.30 -7.38
N VAL A 689 31.55 0.61 -7.42
CA VAL A 689 32.43 0.16 -8.51
C VAL A 689 33.05 -1.20 -8.21
N ARG A 690 33.49 -1.50 -6.98
CA ARG A 690 34.20 -2.76 -6.68
C ARG A 690 33.37 -4.02 -6.93
N PRO A 691 32.07 -4.11 -6.53
CA PRO A 691 31.25 -5.29 -6.76
C PRO A 691 30.88 -5.51 -8.23
N VAL A 692 30.67 -4.42 -8.97
CA VAL A 692 30.39 -4.49 -10.43
C VAL A 692 31.65 -4.90 -11.16
N TRP A 693 32.79 -4.28 -10.84
CA TRP A 693 34.08 -4.59 -11.44
C TRP A 693 34.55 -6.02 -11.14
N SER A 694 34.30 -6.54 -9.93
CA SER A 694 34.64 -7.93 -9.58
C SER A 694 33.84 -8.97 -10.36
N ARG A 695 32.59 -8.65 -10.76
CA ARG A 695 31.75 -9.51 -11.61
C ARG A 695 32.06 -9.36 -13.11
N VAL A 696 32.45 -8.16 -13.55
CA VAL A 696 32.72 -7.86 -14.97
C VAL A 696 34.14 -8.26 -15.40
N ARG A 697 35.14 -8.11 -14.51
CA ARG A 697 36.54 -8.44 -14.79
C ARG A 697 36.78 -9.88 -15.28
N PRO A 698 36.13 -10.93 -14.74
CA PRO A 698 36.24 -12.29 -15.26
C PRO A 698 35.64 -12.44 -16.66
N LEU A 699 34.52 -11.78 -16.95
CA LEU A 699 33.83 -11.84 -18.25
C LEU A 699 34.66 -11.17 -19.36
N LEU A 700 35.28 -10.03 -19.07
CA LEU A 700 36.18 -9.35 -20.01
C LEU A 700 37.47 -10.15 -20.25
N ARG A 701 38.06 -10.74 -19.19
CA ARG A 701 39.22 -11.65 -19.34
C ARG A 701 38.89 -12.87 -20.18
N ARG A 702 37.69 -13.44 -20.02
CA ARG A 702 37.21 -14.59 -20.82
C ARG A 702 37.01 -14.22 -22.29
N ARG A 703 36.55 -13.00 -22.59
CA ARG A 703 36.40 -12.50 -23.97
C ARG A 703 37.76 -12.25 -24.64
N HIS A 704 38.73 -11.70 -23.91
CA HIS A 704 40.10 -11.54 -24.39
C HIS A 704 40.82 -12.89 -24.60
N SER A 705 40.62 -13.88 -23.72
CA SER A 705 41.21 -15.21 -23.91
C SER A 705 40.61 -15.96 -25.09
N LEU A 706 39.31 -15.78 -25.37
CA LEU A 706 38.65 -16.33 -26.55
C LEU A 706 39.18 -15.72 -27.84
N GLN A 707 39.36 -14.39 -27.89
CA GLN A 707 39.94 -13.70 -29.06
C GLN A 707 41.42 -14.07 -29.29
N ALA A 708 42.21 -14.19 -28.22
CA ALA A 708 43.60 -14.63 -28.32
C ALA A 708 43.70 -16.10 -28.76
N GLY A 709 42.81 -16.97 -28.27
CA GLY A 709 42.74 -18.38 -28.67
C GLY A 709 42.35 -18.56 -30.14
N THR A 710 41.40 -17.76 -30.65
CA THR A 710 41.04 -17.78 -32.08
C THR A 710 42.16 -17.28 -32.99
N ALA A 711 42.91 -16.25 -32.56
CA ALA A 711 44.06 -15.74 -33.32
C ALA A 711 45.23 -16.75 -33.35
N ALA A 712 45.48 -17.45 -32.23
CA ALA A 712 46.48 -18.51 -32.17
C ALA A 712 46.09 -19.73 -33.02
N ALA A 713 44.80 -20.10 -33.04
CA ALA A 713 44.30 -21.18 -33.88
C ALA A 713 44.37 -20.85 -35.39
N SER A 714 44.11 -19.61 -35.79
CA SER A 714 44.27 -19.17 -37.19
C SER A 714 45.73 -19.16 -37.63
N LEU A 715 46.67 -18.77 -36.75
CA LEU A 715 48.11 -18.82 -37.01
C LEU A 715 48.61 -20.27 -37.16
N GLN A 716 48.19 -21.18 -36.28
CA GLN A 716 48.52 -22.61 -36.41
C GLN A 716 47.91 -23.26 -37.66
N GLY A 717 46.71 -22.84 -38.06
CA GLY A 717 46.08 -23.26 -39.32
C GLY A 717 46.88 -22.81 -40.54
N ALA A 718 47.33 -21.56 -40.57
CA ALA A 718 48.16 -21.01 -41.65
C ALA A 718 49.54 -21.66 -41.74
N VAL A 719 50.17 -21.97 -40.61
CA VAL A 719 51.45 -22.69 -40.56
C VAL A 719 51.29 -24.13 -41.06
N LYS A 720 50.21 -24.83 -40.68
CA LYS A 720 49.92 -26.18 -41.19
C LYS A 720 49.59 -26.20 -42.68
N SER A 721 48.91 -25.18 -43.22
CA SER A 721 48.64 -25.08 -44.67
C SER A 721 49.89 -24.73 -45.48
N SER A 722 50.81 -23.94 -44.91
CA SER A 722 52.11 -23.66 -45.52
C SER A 722 52.99 -24.91 -45.58
N LYS A 723 53.00 -25.73 -44.53
CA LYS A 723 53.77 -26.98 -44.48
C LYS A 723 53.26 -28.03 -45.48
N ARG A 724 51.94 -28.12 -45.67
CA ARG A 724 51.30 -29.00 -46.69
C ARG A 724 51.47 -28.54 -48.14
N ARG A 725 51.97 -27.33 -48.39
CA ARG A 725 52.30 -26.85 -49.75
C ARG A 725 53.78 -27.06 -50.11
N ALA A 726 54.60 -27.48 -49.14
CA ALA A 726 56.05 -27.68 -49.29
C ALA A 726 56.44 -29.18 -49.28
N GLU A 727 55.47 -30.07 -49.07
CA GLU A 727 55.51 -31.50 -49.37
C GLU A 727 54.71 -31.74 -50.65
#